data_AF-A0A316ZFC1-F1
#
_entry.id   AF-A0A316ZFC1-F1
#
_cell.length_a   1.000
_cell.length_b   1.000
_cell.length_c   1.000
_cell.angle_alpha   90.00
_cell.angle_beta   90.00
_cell.angle_gamma   90.00
#
_symmetry.space_group_name_H-M   'P 1'
#
loop_
_entity.id
_entity.type
_entity.pdbx_description
1 polymer ?
#
loop_
_entity_poly.entity_id
_entity_poly.type
_entity_poly.pdbx_seq_one_letter_code
_entity_poly.pdbx_strand_id
1 'polypeptide(L)'
;MDASARLAFNMKVLRRHDASIDDILESASFVVLYEHTDDGWAKTGIEGPMFLYRRNAAPSYGFFIMNRNGVENFSAALSLDDDLELTSEFIIYRPASEDDDEEEEEGREEEIYGIWVFEQTQRATVGEQMIKLQQMPQMLSGAPSIASAAGVAAPPAPQTNGTAASAKQAISLDDLFGAPAASAASSSQPSEPAPPAQPSGLSLLDSMFQKASLNGNGASPHAPPSSNMTGSSSLLDDIFSGGAAPQSQAPPASALPEPTLPSQAGSSSAPTESAAPTEPTQREAPSAAGLLALLGIGKAAAPPSNGGSSSATVPTAPAASSLSSAVQQAGQKLSLDALFGNSANGAKPAPSAPAPAAAPPRARRHSLRGHATLTPMKSRNPTYDAARAPSWDDLPRVAGQPHGCAWGLFDVDGQKDELGTLNFLTAANAAKAAGAEIRTGERVQLDWSLDRPAGADHQGAELSHEIIHSGASHSNAQKLSLPSQGGSRLESARHAGFRKDGLYYNGLHHRDFRTSPVDAARSGKEAVTQNGTHAWCDAGGIAGRGVLLDWYSWYARTHPGQSVPSATSAHAIPLSDLLACAKAQGTELRPADILFVRTGFTAWYETASIEERAKGVRGQEGSIGVQNSEEVRRWLWDSHFALVAGDAMDWEVRPATGSDTLWLHEWLLAMWGMPIGKMLDLESLSETCERLGRWSFFLTAAPLRLPGGVSSPANMVAIF
;
A
#
# COMPACT_ATOMS: atom_id res chain seq x y z
N MET A 1 24.78 7.48 -24.70
CA MET A 1 23.39 7.41 -25.23
C MET A 1 23.16 8.63 -26.10
N ASP A 2 22.46 8.54 -27.24
CA ASP A 2 22.11 9.74 -28.02
C ASP A 2 20.98 10.54 -27.34
N ALA A 3 20.76 11.79 -27.79
CA ALA A 3 19.80 12.70 -27.16
C ALA A 3 18.34 12.21 -27.25
N SER A 4 17.96 11.54 -28.35
CA SER A 4 16.62 10.99 -28.54
C SER A 4 16.38 9.79 -27.64
N ALA A 5 17.35 8.89 -27.54
CA ALA A 5 17.33 7.77 -26.61
C ALA A 5 17.31 8.22 -25.14
N ARG A 6 18.04 9.30 -24.79
CA ARG A 6 18.01 9.89 -23.43
C ARG A 6 16.66 10.53 -23.11
N LEU A 7 16.07 11.27 -24.06
CA LEU A 7 14.74 11.84 -23.91
C LEU A 7 13.66 10.75 -23.75
N ALA A 8 13.69 9.72 -24.60
CA ALA A 8 12.77 8.59 -24.54
C ALA A 8 12.92 7.78 -23.22
N PHE A 9 14.15 7.64 -22.71
CA PHE A 9 14.41 7.03 -21.41
C PHE A 9 13.85 7.88 -20.27
N ASN A 10 14.17 9.18 -20.21
CA ASN A 10 13.66 10.09 -19.18
C ASN A 10 12.13 10.14 -19.19
N MET A 11 11.51 10.26 -20.37
CA MET A 11 10.06 10.20 -20.55
C MET A 11 9.46 8.91 -20.00
N LYS A 12 10.11 7.76 -20.27
CA LYS A 12 9.69 6.46 -19.74
C LYS A 12 9.83 6.36 -18.21
N VAL A 13 10.80 7.04 -17.60
CA VAL A 13 10.93 7.09 -16.14
C VAL A 13 9.87 8.00 -15.53
N LEU A 14 9.69 9.23 -16.03
CA LEU A 14 8.66 10.16 -15.55
C LEU A 14 7.25 9.55 -15.65
N ARG A 15 6.93 8.86 -16.76
CA ARG A 15 5.63 8.17 -16.93
C ARG A 15 5.38 6.98 -16.00
N ARG A 16 6.38 6.53 -15.22
CA ARG A 16 6.16 5.58 -14.12
C ARG A 16 5.63 6.26 -12.86
N HIS A 17 5.95 7.55 -12.67
CA HIS A 17 5.48 8.35 -11.55
C HIS A 17 4.14 9.03 -11.89
N ASP A 18 4.01 9.58 -13.10
CA ASP A 18 2.73 10.10 -13.60
C ASP A 18 2.54 9.77 -15.09
N ALA A 19 1.61 8.84 -15.36
CA ALA A 19 1.30 8.38 -16.72
C ALA A 19 0.63 9.45 -17.60
N SER A 20 0.13 10.55 -17.03
CA SER A 20 -0.43 11.69 -17.78
C SER A 20 0.66 12.59 -18.39
N ILE A 21 1.92 12.47 -17.95
CA ILE A 21 3.03 13.26 -18.52
C ILE A 21 3.20 12.92 -20.00
N ASP A 22 2.94 13.88 -20.88
CA ASP A 22 3.04 13.70 -22.33
C ASP A 22 4.32 14.31 -22.93
N ASP A 23 4.93 15.31 -22.27
CA ASP A 23 6.09 16.09 -22.75
C ASP A 23 7.09 16.45 -21.65
N ILE A 24 8.36 16.64 -22.02
CA ILE A 24 9.40 17.25 -21.18
C ILE A 24 9.75 18.58 -21.80
N LEU A 25 9.47 19.67 -21.08
CA LEU A 25 9.50 21.04 -21.56
C LEU A 25 10.85 21.72 -21.33
N GLU A 26 11.56 21.33 -20.28
CA GLU A 26 12.91 21.79 -19.95
C GLU A 26 13.57 20.84 -18.92
N SER A 27 14.89 20.87 -18.78
CA SER A 27 15.58 20.11 -17.72
C SER A 27 16.84 20.79 -17.17
N ALA A 28 17.07 20.64 -15.86
CA ALA A 28 18.34 20.95 -15.21
C ALA A 28 19.10 19.66 -14.85
N SER A 29 20.41 19.65 -15.07
CA SER A 29 21.25 18.45 -14.89
C SER A 29 21.56 18.14 -13.42
N PHE A 30 21.57 19.15 -12.55
CA PHE A 30 21.88 19.02 -11.13
C PHE A 30 21.12 20.10 -10.34
N VAL A 31 20.24 19.66 -9.47
CA VAL A 31 19.43 20.47 -8.56
C VAL A 31 19.55 19.91 -7.14
N VAL A 32 19.46 20.78 -6.14
CA VAL A 32 19.32 20.45 -4.72
C VAL A 32 18.09 21.18 -4.18
N LEU A 33 17.19 20.46 -3.52
CA LEU A 33 16.02 21.04 -2.88
C LEU A 33 16.34 21.42 -1.42
N TYR A 34 16.06 22.68 -1.09
CA TYR A 34 16.07 23.21 0.27
C TYR A 34 14.64 23.51 0.73
N GLU A 35 14.48 23.56 2.03
CA GLU A 35 13.26 23.93 2.76
C GLU A 35 13.62 25.10 3.67
N HIS A 36 12.75 26.11 3.77
CA HIS A 36 12.95 27.24 4.67
C HIS A 36 12.39 26.91 6.05
N THR A 37 13.21 27.05 7.09
CA THR A 37 12.82 26.87 8.49
C THR A 37 13.08 28.15 9.28
N ASP A 38 12.70 28.18 10.56
CA ASP A 38 13.04 29.30 11.47
C ASP A 38 14.55 29.62 11.54
N ASP A 39 15.40 28.60 11.34
CA ASP A 39 16.87 28.71 11.30
C ASP A 39 17.41 29.03 9.88
N GLY A 40 16.53 29.22 8.90
CA GLY A 40 16.86 29.52 7.49
C GLY A 40 16.81 28.28 6.57
N TRP A 41 17.60 28.28 5.49
CA TRP A 41 17.55 27.23 4.47
C TRP A 41 18.19 25.92 4.92
N ALA A 42 17.37 24.90 5.16
CA ALA A 42 17.78 23.52 5.43
C ALA A 42 17.82 22.67 4.15
N LYS A 43 18.76 21.72 4.06
CA LYS A 43 18.78 20.74 2.94
C LYS A 43 17.80 19.60 3.21
N THR A 44 16.89 19.34 2.27
CA THR A 44 15.94 18.21 2.34
C THR A 44 16.60 16.83 2.13
N GLY A 45 17.79 16.78 1.52
CA GLY A 45 18.42 15.54 1.08
C GLY A 45 18.02 15.09 -0.34
N ILE A 46 17.11 15.81 -0.99
CA ILE A 46 16.72 15.56 -2.38
C ILE A 46 17.66 16.32 -3.32
N GLU A 47 18.46 15.58 -4.10
CA GLU A 47 19.31 16.17 -5.14
C GLU A 47 19.51 15.27 -6.37
N GLY A 48 19.44 15.85 -7.57
CA GLY A 48 19.60 15.14 -8.84
C GLY A 48 19.09 15.95 -10.03
N PRO A 49 18.84 15.32 -11.20
CA PRO A 49 18.29 16.02 -12.35
C PRO A 49 16.82 16.41 -12.13
N MET A 50 16.45 17.56 -12.66
CA MET A 50 15.10 18.12 -12.59
C MET A 50 14.50 18.25 -14.00
N PHE A 51 13.21 17.98 -14.13
CA PHE A 51 12.46 18.03 -15.38
C PHE A 51 11.21 18.87 -15.21
N LEU A 52 11.00 19.86 -16.08
CA LEU A 52 9.69 20.51 -16.26
C LEU A 52 8.90 19.67 -17.27
N TYR A 53 7.62 19.40 -16.98
CA TYR A 53 6.81 18.51 -17.81
C TYR A 53 5.43 19.11 -18.17
N ARG A 54 4.82 18.57 -19.23
CA ARG A 54 3.39 18.78 -19.54
C ARG A 54 2.62 17.49 -19.26
N ARG A 55 1.39 17.64 -18.75
CA ARG A 55 0.42 16.58 -18.50
C ARG A 55 -0.77 16.72 -19.46
N ASN A 56 -1.35 15.59 -19.87
CA ASN A 56 -2.63 15.53 -20.59
C ASN A 56 -3.86 15.56 -19.65
N ALA A 57 -3.64 15.86 -18.37
CA ALA A 57 -4.64 16.06 -17.33
C ALA A 57 -4.42 17.41 -16.62
N ALA A 58 -5.36 17.82 -15.77
CA ALA A 58 -5.21 18.99 -14.90
C ALA A 58 -4.53 18.60 -13.56
N PRO A 59 -3.75 19.50 -12.92
CA PRO A 59 -3.07 20.65 -13.52
C PRO A 59 -2.09 20.21 -14.63
N SER A 60 -1.94 21.02 -15.67
CA SER A 60 -1.29 20.64 -16.94
C SER A 60 0.23 20.77 -16.95
N TYR A 61 0.80 21.43 -15.95
CA TYR A 61 2.24 21.65 -15.82
C TYR A 61 2.73 21.30 -14.42
N GLY A 62 4.01 20.97 -14.32
CA GLY A 62 4.66 20.60 -13.08
C GLY A 62 6.15 20.36 -13.27
N PHE A 63 6.82 20.02 -12.18
CA PHE A 63 8.24 19.67 -12.19
C PHE A 63 8.54 18.46 -11.31
N PHE A 64 9.57 17.71 -11.69
CA PHE A 64 10.02 16.50 -11.02
C PHE A 64 11.54 16.58 -10.77
N ILE A 65 11.99 16.46 -9.52
CA ILE A 65 13.40 16.31 -9.14
C ILE A 65 13.63 14.84 -8.81
N MET A 66 14.41 14.17 -9.67
CA MET A 66 14.76 12.77 -9.49
C MET A 66 15.95 12.65 -8.55
N ASN A 67 15.77 12.06 -7.38
CA ASN A 67 16.80 12.00 -6.35
C ASN A 67 17.85 10.93 -6.70
N ARG A 68 19.12 11.27 -6.57
CA ARG A 68 20.24 10.34 -6.77
C ARG A 68 20.67 9.64 -5.47
N ASN A 69 20.39 10.26 -4.32
CA ASN A 69 20.90 9.87 -2.99
C ASN A 69 19.93 8.98 -2.21
N GLY A 70 18.70 8.82 -2.69
CA GLY A 70 17.65 8.06 -2.04
C GLY A 70 16.50 7.73 -3.01
N VAL A 71 15.47 7.05 -2.51
CA VAL A 71 14.27 6.69 -3.28
C VAL A 71 13.21 7.80 -3.28
N GLU A 72 13.34 8.77 -2.38
CA GLU A 72 12.43 9.91 -2.23
C GLU A 72 12.73 10.97 -3.29
N ASN A 73 11.85 11.06 -4.29
CA ASN A 73 11.86 12.10 -5.32
C ASN A 73 10.93 13.25 -4.90
N PHE A 74 11.17 14.45 -5.43
CA PHE A 74 10.23 15.57 -5.26
C PHE A 74 9.46 15.81 -6.57
N SER A 75 8.16 16.06 -6.46
CA SER A 75 7.35 16.47 -7.61
C SER A 75 6.25 17.41 -7.15
N ALA A 76 6.02 18.48 -7.90
CA ALA A 76 4.93 19.42 -7.66
C ALA A 76 4.26 19.82 -8.96
N ALA A 77 2.96 20.10 -8.89
CA ALA A 77 2.26 20.80 -9.95
C ALA A 77 2.65 22.28 -9.97
N LEU A 78 2.33 22.98 -11.05
CA LEU A 78 2.37 24.45 -11.10
C LEU A 78 0.92 24.96 -11.23
N SER A 79 0.36 25.44 -10.13
CA SER A 79 -0.93 26.12 -10.05
C SER A 79 -0.79 27.61 -10.35
N LEU A 80 -1.89 28.25 -10.73
CA LEU A 80 -1.94 29.71 -10.93
C LEU A 80 -1.71 30.49 -9.63
N ASP A 81 -2.04 29.87 -8.50
CA ASP A 81 -2.09 30.51 -7.18
C ASP A 81 -0.79 30.30 -6.35
N ASP A 82 0.14 29.46 -6.83
CA ASP A 82 1.46 29.29 -6.21
C ASP A 82 2.29 30.59 -6.28
N ASP A 83 3.33 30.74 -5.47
CA ASP A 83 4.35 31.79 -5.66
C ASP A 83 5.69 31.22 -6.15
N LEU A 84 6.26 31.88 -7.16
CA LEU A 84 7.49 31.49 -7.84
C LEU A 84 8.41 32.71 -8.03
N GLU A 85 9.52 32.73 -7.28
CA GLU A 85 10.49 33.82 -7.32
C GLU A 85 11.86 33.32 -7.80
N LEU A 86 12.32 33.82 -8.96
CA LEU A 86 13.67 33.54 -9.45
C LEU A 86 14.68 34.53 -8.85
N THR A 87 15.59 34.02 -8.02
CA THR A 87 16.65 34.81 -7.36
C THR A 87 18.05 34.53 -7.91
N SER A 88 19.06 35.25 -7.39
CA SER A 88 20.47 35.03 -7.69
C SER A 88 21.05 33.72 -7.11
N GLU A 89 20.31 33.00 -6.26
CA GLU A 89 20.78 31.76 -5.63
C GLU A 89 19.81 30.58 -5.84
N PHE A 90 18.51 30.79 -5.65
CA PHE A 90 17.45 29.78 -5.74
C PHE A 90 16.34 30.19 -6.74
N ILE A 91 15.61 29.19 -7.25
CA ILE A 91 14.20 29.39 -7.64
C ILE A 91 13.40 29.07 -6.37
N ILE A 92 12.73 30.06 -5.80
CA ILE A 92 11.86 29.88 -4.63
C ILE A 92 10.50 29.44 -5.13
N TYR A 93 9.92 28.43 -4.49
CA TYR A 93 8.58 27.89 -4.76
C TYR A 93 7.81 27.82 -3.44
N ARG A 94 6.61 28.40 -3.42
CA ARG A 94 5.65 28.33 -2.30
C ARG A 94 4.33 27.82 -2.90
N PRO A 95 3.87 26.61 -2.56
CA PRO A 95 2.57 26.13 -3.03
C PRO A 95 1.45 26.98 -2.42
N ALA A 96 0.37 27.17 -3.16
CA ALA A 96 -0.85 27.73 -2.58
C ALA A 96 -1.42 26.79 -1.50
N SER A 97 -1.86 27.35 -0.37
CA SER A 97 -2.68 26.61 0.58
C SER A 97 -4.08 26.40 0.02
N GLU A 98 -4.58 25.16 0.00
CA GLU A 98 -5.93 24.83 -0.50
C GLU A 98 -7.08 25.35 0.40
N ASP A 99 -6.77 26.09 1.48
CA ASP A 99 -7.69 26.55 2.51
C ASP A 99 -7.77 28.09 2.58
N ASP A 100 -8.43 28.71 1.59
CA ASP A 100 -8.82 30.15 1.60
C ASP A 100 -10.19 30.39 2.27
N ASP A 101 -10.66 29.46 3.12
CA ASP A 101 -11.79 29.68 4.01
C ASP A 101 -11.31 30.40 5.29
N GLU A 102 -11.79 31.64 5.50
CA GLU A 102 -11.31 32.62 6.51
C GLU A 102 -11.51 32.21 8.00
N GLU A 103 -10.81 31.19 8.50
CA GLU A 103 -10.54 31.01 9.94
C GLU A 103 -9.03 30.88 10.20
N GLU A 104 -8.43 31.95 10.74
CA GLU A 104 -7.00 32.03 11.09
C GLU A 104 -6.64 31.04 12.24
N GLU A 105 -6.28 29.79 11.91
CA GLU A 105 -5.57 28.91 12.85
C GLU A 105 -4.11 29.40 13.03
N GLU A 106 -3.84 30.08 14.15
CA GLU A 106 -2.47 30.39 14.61
C GLU A 106 -1.63 29.10 14.72
N GLY A 107 -0.75 28.85 13.74
CA GLY A 107 0.25 27.77 13.83
C GLY A 107 0.60 27.00 12.55
N ARG A 108 0.09 27.35 11.36
CA ARG A 108 0.64 26.80 10.12
C ARG A 108 2.03 27.37 9.83
N GLU A 109 3.01 26.49 9.70
CA GLU A 109 4.31 26.80 9.09
C GLU A 109 4.11 26.89 7.56
N GLU A 110 4.47 28.01 6.94
CA GLU A 110 4.42 28.16 5.48
C GLU A 110 5.47 27.24 4.82
N GLU A 111 5.04 26.27 4.00
CA GLU A 111 5.97 25.43 3.26
C GLU A 111 6.66 26.25 2.15
N ILE A 112 7.93 26.61 2.35
CA ILE A 112 8.72 27.41 1.39
C ILE A 112 9.93 26.60 0.92
N TYR A 113 10.02 26.35 -0.39
CA TYR A 113 11.06 25.54 -1.00
C TYR A 113 12.08 26.38 -1.78
N GLY A 114 13.36 26.05 -1.64
CA GLY A 114 14.49 26.68 -2.31
C GLY A 114 15.13 25.73 -3.30
N ILE A 115 14.85 25.87 -4.58
CA ILE A 115 15.38 25.02 -5.65
C ILE A 115 16.72 25.59 -6.12
N TRP A 116 17.83 25.00 -5.65
CA TRP A 116 19.18 25.41 -6.04
C TRP A 116 19.62 24.63 -7.28
N VAL A 117 19.82 25.32 -8.39
CA VAL A 117 20.33 24.73 -9.65
C VAL A 117 21.82 25.04 -9.78
N PHE A 118 22.64 24.01 -10.01
CA PHE A 118 24.11 24.12 -10.00
C PHE A 118 24.66 25.11 -11.04
N GLU A 119 24.10 25.12 -12.25
CA GLU A 119 24.53 26.02 -13.33
C GLU A 119 23.63 27.25 -13.38
N GLN A 120 24.19 28.45 -13.21
CA GLN A 120 23.43 29.71 -13.14
C GLN A 120 22.60 30.00 -14.40
N THR A 121 23.09 29.59 -15.57
CA THR A 121 22.39 29.63 -16.86
C THR A 121 21.16 28.71 -16.87
N GLN A 122 21.32 27.44 -16.47
CA GLN A 122 20.20 26.50 -16.33
C GLN A 122 19.19 27.00 -15.29
N ARG A 123 19.63 27.64 -14.20
CA ARG A 123 18.72 28.23 -13.20
C ARG A 123 17.83 29.32 -13.80
N ALA A 124 18.41 30.22 -14.60
CA ALA A 124 17.64 31.26 -15.28
C ALA A 124 16.63 30.65 -16.25
N THR A 125 17.07 29.76 -17.14
CA THR A 125 16.20 29.10 -18.13
C THR A 125 15.06 28.31 -17.49
N VAL A 126 15.35 27.49 -16.47
CA VAL A 126 14.34 26.69 -15.77
C VAL A 126 13.41 27.58 -14.95
N GLY A 127 13.91 28.57 -14.21
CA GLY A 127 13.09 29.47 -13.41
C GLY A 127 12.15 30.34 -14.25
N GLU A 128 12.66 30.94 -15.33
CA GLU A 128 11.84 31.70 -16.29
C GLU A 128 10.76 30.82 -16.94
N GLN A 129 11.10 29.57 -17.27
CA GLN A 129 10.13 28.64 -17.84
C GLN A 129 9.10 28.18 -16.79
N MET A 130 9.46 27.96 -15.52
CA MET A 130 8.48 27.66 -14.45
C MET A 130 7.46 28.78 -14.28
N ILE A 131 7.92 30.02 -14.10
CA ILE A 131 7.06 31.22 -13.98
C ILE A 131 6.13 31.37 -15.19
N LYS A 132 6.65 31.09 -16.39
CA LYS A 132 5.86 31.15 -17.63
C LYS A 132 4.82 30.02 -17.74
N LEU A 133 5.16 28.81 -17.34
CA LEU A 133 4.25 27.65 -17.39
C LEU A 133 3.13 27.77 -16.34
N GLN A 134 3.44 28.36 -15.18
CA GLN A 134 2.46 28.71 -14.16
C GLN A 134 1.32 29.57 -14.73
N GLN A 135 1.67 30.55 -15.56
CA GLN A 135 0.75 31.50 -16.20
C GLN A 135 0.07 30.96 -17.48
N MET A 136 0.36 29.71 -17.89
CA MET A 136 -0.26 29.13 -19.08
C MET A 136 -1.67 28.58 -18.81
N PRO A 137 -2.58 28.61 -19.81
CA PRO A 137 -3.91 28.03 -19.66
C PRO A 137 -3.85 26.54 -19.27
N GLN A 138 -4.40 26.22 -18.11
CA GLN A 138 -4.56 24.84 -17.63
C GLN A 138 -5.67 24.13 -18.45
N MET A 139 -5.53 22.83 -18.69
CA MET A 139 -6.64 22.02 -19.21
C MET A 139 -7.80 22.06 -18.22
N LEU A 140 -9.00 22.39 -18.69
CA LEU A 140 -10.20 22.44 -17.83
C LEU A 140 -10.53 21.03 -17.30
N SER A 141 -10.76 20.93 -15.99
CA SER A 141 -11.20 19.72 -15.30
C SER A 141 -12.69 19.40 -15.57
N GLY A 142 -13.02 19.07 -16.82
CA GLY A 142 -14.35 18.56 -17.18
C GLY A 142 -14.85 18.98 -18.56
N ALA A 143 -14.53 18.19 -19.59
CA ALA A 143 -15.26 18.16 -20.86
C ALA A 143 -15.15 16.76 -21.49
N PRO A 144 -16.17 16.27 -22.22
CA PRO A 144 -16.22 14.89 -22.69
C PRO A 144 -15.28 14.61 -23.86
N SER A 145 -14.87 13.35 -23.98
CA SER A 145 -14.14 12.81 -25.15
C SER A 145 -14.92 13.05 -26.44
N ILE A 146 -14.41 13.94 -27.30
CA ILE A 146 -14.93 14.11 -28.67
C ILE A 146 -14.32 13.03 -29.56
N ALA A 147 -15.15 12.12 -30.05
CA ALA A 147 -14.74 11.09 -30.98
C ALA A 147 -14.61 11.62 -32.42
N SER A 148 -13.50 11.24 -33.07
CA SER A 148 -13.34 11.01 -34.52
C SER A 148 -13.52 12.16 -35.52
N ALA A 149 -12.44 12.47 -36.25
CA ALA A 149 -12.52 12.82 -37.67
C ALA A 149 -11.36 12.20 -38.50
N ALA A 150 -11.72 11.14 -39.22
CA ALA A 150 -11.06 10.49 -40.36
C ALA A 150 -9.68 10.98 -40.91
N GLY A 151 -8.73 10.04 -40.98
CA GLY A 151 -8.25 9.53 -42.27
C GLY A 151 -6.96 10.08 -42.88
N VAL A 152 -5.83 9.43 -42.60
CA VAL A 152 -4.66 9.34 -43.52
C VAL A 152 -4.12 7.90 -43.52
N ALA A 153 -3.69 7.40 -44.68
CA ALA A 153 -3.32 6.00 -44.90
C ALA A 153 -2.00 5.58 -44.21
N ALA A 154 -1.92 4.30 -43.84
CA ALA A 154 -0.69 3.68 -43.31
C ALA A 154 0.33 3.41 -44.43
N PRO A 155 1.64 3.69 -44.22
CA PRO A 155 2.71 3.17 -45.05
C PRO A 155 3.05 1.70 -44.69
N PRO A 156 3.57 0.89 -45.63
CA PRO A 156 3.76 -0.54 -45.43
C PRO A 156 5.02 -0.88 -44.60
N ALA A 157 4.97 -2.02 -43.92
CA ALA A 157 6.12 -2.56 -43.18
C ALA A 157 7.22 -3.10 -44.12
N PRO A 158 8.50 -2.93 -43.78
CA PRO A 158 9.59 -3.67 -44.41
C PRO A 158 9.81 -5.04 -43.74
N GLN A 159 9.71 -6.11 -44.53
CA GLN A 159 10.41 -7.37 -44.27
C GLN A 159 11.84 -7.25 -44.88
N THR A 160 12.91 -7.97 -44.54
CA THR A 160 13.13 -9.26 -43.85
C THR A 160 14.55 -9.31 -43.21
N ASN A 161 14.80 -10.34 -42.39
CA ASN A 161 16.08 -11.06 -42.19
C ASN A 161 17.29 -10.39 -41.48
N GLY A 162 17.78 -11.07 -40.43
CA GLY A 162 19.10 -10.85 -39.84
C GLY A 162 19.30 -11.57 -38.49
N THR A 163 19.87 -12.77 -38.49
CA THR A 163 20.27 -13.49 -37.27
C THR A 163 21.61 -12.99 -36.73
N ALA A 164 21.68 -12.58 -35.46
CA ALA A 164 22.93 -12.50 -34.70
C ALA A 164 22.65 -12.62 -33.19
N ALA A 165 23.59 -13.18 -32.43
CA ALA A 165 23.44 -13.48 -31.01
C ALA A 165 24.44 -12.72 -30.13
N SER A 166 24.12 -12.63 -28.84
CA SER A 166 25.01 -12.35 -27.70
C SER A 166 25.53 -10.92 -27.51
N ALA A 167 25.13 -10.30 -26.39
CA ALA A 167 26.01 -9.86 -25.29
C ALA A 167 25.29 -8.80 -24.42
N LYS A 168 24.92 -9.16 -23.18
CA LYS A 168 24.44 -8.17 -22.19
C LYS A 168 25.62 -7.68 -21.36
N GLN A 169 26.12 -6.49 -21.66
CA GLN A 169 26.93 -5.71 -20.72
C GLN A 169 26.02 -4.83 -19.86
N ALA A 170 26.33 -4.74 -18.57
CA ALA A 170 25.70 -3.77 -17.67
C ALA A 170 26.35 -2.38 -17.90
N ILE A 171 25.53 -1.33 -17.85
CA ILE A 171 25.93 0.07 -18.05
C ILE A 171 25.82 0.79 -16.69
N SER A 172 26.82 1.59 -16.31
CA SER A 172 26.80 2.33 -15.04
C SER A 172 25.89 3.56 -15.09
N LEU A 173 25.50 4.08 -13.92
CA LEU A 173 24.80 5.38 -13.81
C LEU A 173 25.66 6.54 -14.34
N ASP A 174 26.99 6.48 -14.17
CA ASP A 174 27.91 7.51 -14.66
C ASP A 174 27.96 7.56 -16.21
N ASP A 175 27.89 6.40 -16.87
CA ASP A 175 27.82 6.27 -18.33
C ASP A 175 26.49 6.80 -18.91
N LEU A 176 25.46 6.96 -18.05
CA LEU A 176 24.11 7.34 -18.44
C LEU A 176 23.92 8.87 -18.51
N PHE A 177 24.69 9.64 -17.75
CA PHE A 177 24.46 11.09 -17.58
C PHE A 177 25.59 12.02 -18.05
N GLY A 178 26.85 11.56 -18.03
CA GLY A 178 28.00 12.26 -18.59
C GLY A 178 28.67 13.29 -17.67
N ALA A 179 30.00 13.41 -17.79
CA ALA A 179 30.80 14.40 -17.06
C ALA A 179 30.74 15.80 -17.73
N PRO A 180 30.92 16.90 -16.97
CA PRO A 180 30.87 18.26 -17.51
C PRO A 180 31.99 18.52 -18.54
N ALA A 181 31.64 19.23 -19.63
CA ALA A 181 32.54 19.49 -20.73
C ALA A 181 33.62 20.50 -20.38
N ALA A 182 34.90 20.09 -20.44
CA ALA A 182 36.03 21.01 -20.46
C ALA A 182 36.17 21.64 -21.86
N SER A 183 36.38 22.96 -21.92
CA SER A 183 36.50 23.70 -23.18
C SER A 183 37.80 23.37 -23.93
N ALA A 184 37.70 23.34 -25.26
CA ALA A 184 38.86 23.07 -26.12
C ALA A 184 39.80 24.27 -26.22
N ALA A 185 41.11 24.01 -26.12
CA ALA A 185 42.18 24.89 -26.60
C ALA A 185 43.26 24.07 -27.33
N SER A 186 43.80 24.64 -28.40
CA SER A 186 44.61 23.95 -29.42
C SER A 186 46.08 23.72 -29.04
N SER A 187 46.68 22.59 -29.47
CA SER A 187 47.91 22.59 -30.30
C SER A 187 48.47 21.19 -30.70
N SER A 188 48.76 21.04 -32.00
CA SER A 188 49.80 20.22 -32.69
C SER A 188 50.18 18.77 -32.30
N GLN A 189 50.08 17.88 -33.31
CA GLN A 189 50.74 16.57 -33.54
C GLN A 189 52.30 16.60 -33.56
N PRO A 190 53.08 15.48 -33.66
CA PRO A 190 52.75 14.16 -34.28
C PRO A 190 53.31 12.83 -33.70
N SER A 191 52.93 11.72 -34.37
CA SER A 191 53.62 10.42 -34.62
C SER A 191 53.50 9.18 -33.69
N GLU A 192 53.22 8.05 -34.37
CA GLU A 192 53.15 6.61 -34.00
C GLU A 192 54.55 5.94 -33.75
N PRO A 193 54.71 4.63 -33.36
CA PRO A 193 53.79 3.48 -33.52
C PRO A 193 53.64 2.47 -32.33
N ALA A 194 52.77 1.46 -32.52
CA ALA A 194 52.58 0.25 -31.68
C ALA A 194 53.62 -0.87 -32.01
N PRO A 195 53.61 -2.11 -31.42
CA PRO A 195 52.77 -2.75 -30.37
C PRO A 195 53.67 -3.33 -29.21
N PRO A 196 53.40 -4.44 -28.45
CA PRO A 196 52.23 -5.31 -28.27
C PRO A 196 51.86 -5.73 -26.80
N ALA A 197 50.81 -6.57 -26.70
CA ALA A 197 50.46 -7.61 -25.70
C ALA A 197 50.91 -7.53 -24.20
N GLN A 198 49.92 -7.64 -23.30
CA GLN A 198 50.11 -7.91 -21.86
C GLN A 198 50.48 -9.39 -21.57
N PRO A 199 50.97 -9.69 -20.34
CA PRO A 199 50.04 -10.28 -19.37
C PRO A 199 50.14 -9.74 -17.92
N SER A 200 49.01 -9.83 -17.21
CA SER A 200 48.85 -10.04 -15.76
C SER A 200 49.70 -9.25 -14.75
N GLY A 201 49.05 -8.39 -13.96
CA GLY A 201 49.65 -7.74 -12.78
C GLY A 201 48.63 -7.34 -11.70
N LEU A 202 48.20 -8.30 -10.87
CA LEU A 202 47.64 -8.01 -9.55
C LEU A 202 48.79 -8.08 -8.53
N SER A 203 49.21 -6.95 -7.96
CA SER A 203 50.04 -6.95 -6.74
C SER A 203 50.00 -5.61 -5.99
N LEU A 204 49.24 -5.56 -4.89
CA LEU A 204 49.59 -4.74 -3.72
C LEU A 204 48.82 -5.15 -2.45
N LEU A 205 47.67 -5.81 -2.59
CA LEU A 205 46.84 -6.27 -1.46
C LEU A 205 47.22 -7.67 -0.94
N ASP A 206 47.57 -8.62 -1.82
CA ASP A 206 47.97 -9.98 -1.41
C ASP A 206 49.27 -10.01 -0.57
N SER A 207 50.17 -9.04 -0.77
CA SER A 207 51.42 -8.93 -0.02
C SER A 207 51.25 -8.46 1.44
N MET A 208 50.05 -8.01 1.84
CA MET A 208 49.78 -7.56 3.21
C MET A 208 49.19 -8.63 4.14
N PHE A 209 48.53 -9.68 3.61
CA PHE A 209 47.91 -10.72 4.45
C PHE A 209 48.80 -11.94 4.73
N GLN A 210 49.91 -12.11 4.03
CA GLN A 210 50.75 -13.31 4.11
C GLN A 210 51.85 -13.27 5.21
N LYS A 211 51.60 -12.61 6.35
CA LYS A 211 52.60 -12.46 7.44
C LYS A 211 52.14 -12.80 8.85
N ALA A 212 51.03 -13.54 8.99
CA ALA A 212 50.49 -13.96 10.29
C ALA A 212 49.97 -15.42 10.33
N SER A 213 50.62 -16.37 9.65
CA SER A 213 50.38 -17.80 9.88
C SER A 213 51.53 -18.71 9.45
N LEU A 214 52.63 -18.70 10.21
CA LEU A 214 53.66 -19.76 10.18
C LEU A 214 54.29 -19.92 11.57
N ASN A 215 53.78 -20.89 12.35
CA ASN A 215 54.53 -21.66 13.36
C ASN A 215 53.63 -22.74 13.99
N GLY A 216 54.08 -24.00 14.02
CA GLY A 216 53.51 -25.03 14.90
C GLY A 216 53.05 -26.35 14.24
N ASN A 217 54.01 -27.23 13.97
CA ASN A 217 53.85 -28.61 13.50
C ASN A 217 52.77 -29.46 14.23
N GLY A 218 52.09 -30.34 13.46
CA GLY A 218 52.36 -31.79 13.59
C GLY A 218 51.28 -32.74 14.14
N ALA A 219 50.95 -33.74 13.30
CA ALA A 219 50.55 -35.13 13.63
C ALA A 219 49.13 -35.47 14.16
N SER A 220 48.42 -36.31 13.36
CA SER A 220 47.49 -37.37 13.79
C SER A 220 48.29 -38.62 14.27
N PRO A 221 47.74 -39.72 14.86
CA PRO A 221 46.34 -40.20 14.84
C PRO A 221 45.81 -40.89 16.14
N HIS A 222 44.73 -41.68 16.00
CA HIS A 222 44.15 -42.71 16.90
C HIS A 222 43.03 -42.35 17.90
N ALA A 223 42.19 -43.37 18.13
CA ALA A 223 41.11 -43.51 19.12
C ALA A 223 41.18 -44.95 19.70
N PRO A 224 40.32 -45.38 20.64
CA PRO A 224 39.89 -44.79 21.93
C PRO A 224 40.47 -45.65 23.12
N PRO A 225 40.04 -45.57 24.41
CA PRO A 225 38.73 -46.09 24.88
C PRO A 225 38.09 -45.39 26.12
N SER A 226 36.92 -45.93 26.49
CA SER A 226 35.97 -45.64 27.60
C SER A 226 36.46 -45.32 29.03
N SER A 227 35.67 -44.54 29.79
CA SER A 227 35.02 -44.99 31.06
C SER A 227 34.01 -43.97 31.65
N ASN A 228 33.11 -44.47 32.52
CA ASN A 228 31.90 -43.80 33.06
C ASN A 228 32.16 -42.62 34.02
N MET A 229 31.27 -41.61 34.04
CA MET A 229 30.28 -41.46 35.15
C MET A 229 29.20 -40.37 34.95
N THR A 230 27.94 -40.81 35.05
CA THR A 230 26.74 -40.17 35.68
C THR A 230 26.46 -38.66 35.59
N GLY A 231 25.24 -38.31 35.13
CA GLY A 231 24.47 -37.22 35.75
C GLY A 231 23.51 -36.41 34.85
N SER A 232 22.25 -36.86 34.73
CA SER A 232 21.00 -36.08 34.45
C SER A 232 20.94 -35.01 33.33
N SER A 233 19.86 -34.85 32.55
CA SER A 233 18.66 -35.66 32.32
C SER A 233 17.88 -34.99 31.17
N SER A 234 17.57 -35.72 30.10
CA SER A 234 16.74 -35.23 28.99
C SER A 234 15.52 -36.14 28.83
N LEU A 235 14.32 -35.56 28.98
CA LEU A 235 13.04 -36.21 28.71
C LEU A 235 12.58 -35.82 27.31
N LEU A 236 12.66 -36.75 26.35
CA LEU A 236 11.89 -36.78 25.09
C LEU A 236 12.33 -38.03 24.30
N ASP A 237 11.81 -39.20 24.67
CA ASP A 237 11.74 -40.44 23.86
C ASP A 237 11.06 -41.52 24.71
N ASP A 238 9.73 -41.69 24.59
CA ASP A 238 8.97 -42.92 24.95
C ASP A 238 7.44 -42.77 24.72
N ILE A 239 7.02 -42.37 23.52
CA ILE A 239 5.61 -42.53 23.09
C ILE A 239 5.57 -43.09 21.67
N PHE A 240 5.89 -44.38 21.51
CA PHE A 240 5.27 -45.29 20.52
C PHE A 240 5.80 -46.73 20.69
N SER A 241 5.08 -47.59 21.42
CA SER A 241 5.00 -49.05 21.15
C SER A 241 3.98 -49.80 22.02
N GLY A 242 2.85 -50.16 21.41
CA GLY A 242 2.21 -51.49 21.47
C GLY A 242 1.72 -52.12 22.79
N GLY A 243 0.40 -52.36 22.85
CA GLY A 243 -0.09 -53.76 22.81
C GLY A 243 -0.85 -54.38 24.00
N ALA A 244 -2.14 -54.65 23.76
CA ALA A 244 -2.93 -55.83 24.20
C ALA A 244 -3.39 -56.05 25.68
N ALA A 245 -4.70 -55.81 25.90
CA ALA A 245 -5.77 -56.66 26.51
C ALA A 245 -5.47 -57.64 27.69
N PRO A 246 -6.42 -57.80 28.66
CA PRO A 246 -7.56 -58.72 28.44
C PRO A 246 -8.94 -58.36 29.08
N GLN A 247 -9.99 -58.96 28.48
CA GLN A 247 -11.28 -59.55 28.98
C GLN A 247 -11.66 -59.46 30.49
N SER A 248 -12.92 -59.51 30.95
CA SER A 248 -14.28 -59.66 30.38
C SER A 248 -15.37 -59.53 31.49
N GLN A 249 -16.58 -58.98 31.21
CA GLN A 249 -17.92 -59.55 31.54
C GLN A 249 -19.09 -58.55 31.32
N ALA A 250 -20.23 -59.06 30.84
CA ALA A 250 -21.57 -58.43 30.70
C ALA A 250 -22.58 -59.18 31.64
N PRO A 251 -23.93 -58.99 31.69
CA PRO A 251 -24.92 -58.39 30.74
C PRO A 251 -26.04 -57.57 31.48
N PRO A 252 -27.33 -57.43 31.08
CA PRO A 252 -28.05 -57.73 29.80
C PRO A 252 -28.93 -56.57 29.24
N ALA A 253 -29.68 -56.86 28.17
CA ALA A 253 -30.50 -55.93 27.38
C ALA A 253 -32.02 -56.22 27.42
N SER A 254 -32.84 -55.23 26.99
CA SER A 254 -34.26 -55.31 26.59
C SER A 254 -34.55 -54.11 25.66
N ALA A 255 -34.90 -54.24 24.37
CA ALA A 255 -36.13 -54.74 23.73
C ALA A 255 -37.10 -53.59 23.32
N LEU A 256 -37.52 -53.59 22.04
CA LEU A 256 -38.37 -52.59 21.35
C LEU A 256 -39.86 -52.65 21.76
N PRO A 257 -40.71 -51.68 21.38
CA PRO A 257 -41.44 -51.81 20.10
C PRO A 257 -41.64 -50.51 19.27
N GLU A 258 -41.89 -50.70 17.97
CA GLU A 258 -42.45 -49.75 17.00
C GLU A 258 -43.99 -49.62 17.19
N PRO A 259 -44.74 -48.67 16.55
CA PRO A 259 -45.24 -48.96 15.18
C PRO A 259 -45.67 -47.78 14.25
N THR A 260 -45.56 -48.04 12.93
CA THR A 260 -46.51 -47.72 11.82
C THR A 260 -46.88 -46.28 11.36
N LEU A 261 -46.69 -46.08 10.05
CA LEU A 261 -47.40 -45.17 9.12
C LEU A 261 -48.91 -45.48 8.96
N PRO A 262 -49.67 -44.56 8.33
CA PRO A 262 -50.55 -44.99 7.23
C PRO A 262 -50.44 -44.12 5.96
N SER A 263 -50.81 -44.70 4.81
CA SER A 263 -50.75 -44.06 3.48
C SER A 263 -52.10 -44.10 2.74
N GLN A 264 -52.47 -42.97 2.12
CA GLN A 264 -53.41 -42.77 1.00
C GLN A 264 -54.84 -43.35 1.03
N ALA A 265 -55.85 -42.49 0.79
CA ALA A 265 -56.63 -42.47 -0.48
C ALA A 265 -57.82 -41.47 -0.44
N GLY A 266 -58.17 -40.87 -1.60
CA GLY A 266 -59.59 -40.78 -2.00
C GLY A 266 -60.37 -39.44 -2.00
N SER A 267 -60.28 -38.70 -3.12
CA SER A 267 -61.41 -38.15 -3.92
C SER A 267 -62.29 -36.94 -3.50
N SER A 268 -62.48 -36.04 -4.49
CA SER A 268 -63.65 -35.16 -4.75
C SER A 268 -63.92 -33.98 -3.78
N SER A 269 -64.44 -32.81 -4.20
CA SER A 269 -64.91 -32.28 -5.50
C SER A 269 -64.80 -30.75 -5.56
N ALA A 270 -64.83 -30.17 -6.77
CA ALA A 270 -64.95 -28.72 -6.99
C ALA A 270 -66.35 -28.16 -6.60
N PRO A 271 -66.57 -26.85 -6.72
CA PRO A 271 -67.33 -26.41 -7.90
C PRO A 271 -66.70 -25.25 -8.69
N THR A 272 -67.20 -25.09 -9.92
CA THR A 272 -66.75 -24.16 -10.96
C THR A 272 -67.84 -23.11 -11.25
N GLU A 273 -67.46 -21.86 -11.52
CA GLU A 273 -68.08 -20.91 -12.47
C GLU A 273 -67.26 -19.59 -12.39
N SER A 274 -66.58 -19.05 -13.42
CA SER A 274 -66.90 -18.78 -14.83
C SER A 274 -67.78 -17.53 -15.05
N ALA A 275 -67.16 -16.38 -15.36
CA ALA A 275 -67.45 -15.58 -16.57
C ALA A 275 -66.67 -14.23 -16.61
N ALA A 276 -65.82 -14.07 -17.64
CA ALA A 276 -65.57 -12.79 -18.32
C ALA A 276 -66.61 -12.70 -19.50
N PRO A 277 -66.63 -11.70 -20.43
CA PRO A 277 -65.64 -10.66 -20.73
C PRO A 277 -66.19 -9.26 -21.11
N THR A 278 -65.30 -8.28 -21.40
CA THR A 278 -65.27 -7.56 -22.70
C THR A 278 -64.04 -6.63 -22.85
N GLU A 279 -63.26 -6.86 -23.90
CA GLU A 279 -62.47 -5.85 -24.65
C GLU A 279 -63.37 -5.25 -25.78
N PRO A 280 -63.01 -4.21 -26.57
CA PRO A 280 -61.69 -3.91 -27.18
C PRO A 280 -61.32 -2.39 -27.11
N THR A 281 -60.31 -1.78 -27.76
CA THR A 281 -59.59 -2.04 -29.03
C THR A 281 -58.30 -1.17 -29.11
N GLN A 282 -57.22 -1.68 -29.74
CA GLN A 282 -56.24 -1.03 -30.67
C GLN A 282 -55.89 0.49 -30.54
N ARG A 283 -54.66 0.98 -30.80
CA ARG A 283 -53.79 0.68 -31.95
C ARG A 283 -52.39 1.35 -31.88
N GLU A 284 -51.40 0.70 -32.53
CA GLU A 284 -50.20 1.24 -33.25
C GLU A 284 -49.15 2.18 -32.60
N ALA A 285 -47.88 1.94 -32.99
CA ALA A 285 -46.69 2.76 -32.75
C ALA A 285 -46.49 3.81 -33.88
N PRO A 286 -45.41 4.62 -33.82
CA PRO A 286 -44.51 4.63 -34.99
C PRO A 286 -43.01 4.72 -34.67
N SER A 287 -42.20 4.47 -35.70
CA SER A 287 -40.73 4.55 -35.70
C SER A 287 -40.19 5.88 -36.27
N ALA A 288 -38.86 6.03 -36.22
CA ALA A 288 -38.08 7.23 -36.52
C ALA A 288 -38.20 7.81 -37.96
N ALA A 289 -38.20 9.16 -38.06
CA ALA A 289 -37.39 9.97 -38.99
C ALA A 289 -37.72 11.49 -38.83
N GLY A 290 -36.74 12.39 -39.01
CA GLY A 290 -37.01 13.82 -39.26
C GLY A 290 -36.04 14.82 -38.60
N LEU A 291 -35.31 15.58 -39.43
CA LEU A 291 -34.34 16.61 -39.03
C LEU A 291 -34.97 18.01 -38.82
N LEU A 292 -34.19 18.86 -38.14
CA LEU A 292 -33.96 20.30 -38.39
C LEU A 292 -34.79 21.40 -37.70
N ALA A 293 -34.00 22.39 -37.25
CA ALA A 293 -34.25 23.84 -37.11
C ALA A 293 -34.87 24.38 -35.82
N LEU A 294 -34.03 25.06 -35.01
CA LEU A 294 -34.12 26.52 -34.83
C LEU A 294 -32.85 27.12 -34.20
N LEU A 295 -31.96 27.61 -35.06
CA LEU A 295 -30.99 28.67 -34.73
C LEU A 295 -31.53 29.99 -35.32
N GLY A 296 -31.62 31.04 -34.51
CA GLY A 296 -32.12 32.36 -34.93
C GLY A 296 -31.24 33.49 -34.40
N ILE A 297 -30.40 34.05 -35.26
CA ILE A 297 -29.49 35.19 -34.95
C ILE A 297 -30.19 36.50 -35.34
N GLY A 298 -30.09 37.56 -34.51
CA GLY A 298 -30.60 38.89 -34.88
C GLY A 298 -30.08 40.05 -34.00
N LYS A 299 -29.22 40.90 -34.58
CA LYS A 299 -28.72 42.17 -33.98
C LYS A 299 -29.79 43.28 -33.96
N ALA A 300 -29.68 44.26 -33.05
CA ALA A 300 -29.40 45.69 -33.40
C ALA A 300 -29.43 46.71 -32.23
N ALA A 301 -28.42 47.58 -32.19
CA ALA A 301 -28.39 49.04 -31.91
C ALA A 301 -29.07 49.70 -30.66
N ALA A 302 -28.38 50.74 -30.15
CA ALA A 302 -28.81 51.73 -29.13
C ALA A 302 -29.08 53.12 -29.79
N PRO A 303 -29.23 54.28 -29.09
CA PRO A 303 -29.53 54.61 -27.67
C PRO A 303 -30.82 55.52 -27.58
N PRO A 304 -31.18 56.30 -26.50
CA PRO A 304 -30.43 57.50 -26.01
C PRO A 304 -30.50 57.89 -24.49
N SER A 305 -29.48 58.66 -24.03
CA SER A 305 -29.42 59.74 -22.98
C SER A 305 -30.50 59.85 -21.86
N ASN A 306 -30.27 60.21 -20.57
CA ASN A 306 -29.51 61.37 -20.04
C ASN A 306 -29.76 61.60 -18.51
N GLY A 307 -28.79 62.20 -17.79
CA GLY A 307 -28.95 62.92 -16.49
C GLY A 307 -28.59 62.16 -15.19
N GLY A 308 -27.74 62.67 -14.27
CA GLY A 308 -26.83 63.83 -14.32
C GLY A 308 -26.23 64.27 -12.95
N SER A 309 -24.94 64.70 -12.94
CA SER A 309 -24.22 65.47 -11.88
C SER A 309 -23.84 64.71 -10.56
N SER A 310 -22.75 64.97 -9.82
CA SER A 310 -21.73 66.06 -9.80
C SER A 310 -20.33 65.63 -9.25
N SER A 311 -19.24 66.31 -9.67
CA SER A 311 -17.88 66.50 -9.05
C SER A 311 -17.11 65.30 -8.42
N ALA A 312 -15.88 64.92 -8.79
CA ALA A 312 -14.59 65.65 -8.94
C ALA A 312 -13.98 66.14 -7.60
N THR A 313 -12.67 66.05 -7.27
CA THR A 313 -11.45 65.83 -8.10
C THR A 313 -10.24 65.26 -7.29
N VAL A 314 -9.31 64.60 -7.98
CA VAL A 314 -7.93 64.16 -7.62
C VAL A 314 -7.00 65.43 -7.59
N PRO A 315 -5.79 65.56 -6.94
CA PRO A 315 -4.63 64.66 -7.16
C PRO A 315 -3.39 64.61 -6.20
N THR A 316 -2.41 63.77 -6.62
CA THR A 316 -0.91 63.87 -6.50
C THR A 316 -0.17 63.57 -5.19
N ALA A 317 0.87 62.71 -5.32
CA ALA A 317 2.06 62.67 -4.46
C ALA A 317 3.05 63.81 -4.81
N PRO A 318 4.05 64.15 -3.95
CA PRO A 318 5.40 63.60 -4.18
C PRO A 318 6.37 63.50 -2.97
N ALA A 319 7.47 62.77 -3.21
CA ALA A 319 8.87 63.00 -2.79
C ALA A 319 9.32 63.15 -1.31
N ALA A 320 10.33 62.31 -1.01
CA ALA A 320 11.37 62.37 0.01
C ALA A 320 11.80 63.75 0.59
N SER A 321 12.17 63.78 1.88
CA SER A 321 13.56 64.02 2.32
C SER A 321 13.78 63.97 3.85
N SER A 322 14.90 63.33 4.25
CA SER A 322 15.77 63.57 5.42
C SER A 322 15.25 64.22 6.71
N LEU A 323 15.58 63.57 7.85
CA LEU A 323 16.23 64.25 8.98
C LEU A 323 17.24 63.30 9.66
N SER A 324 18.37 63.86 10.12
CA SER A 324 19.55 63.16 10.63
C SER A 324 19.90 63.63 12.04
N SER A 325 20.37 62.71 12.91
CA SER A 325 21.38 62.89 14.01
C SER A 325 21.38 61.62 14.90
N ALA A 326 22.45 60.79 14.91
CA ALA A 326 23.59 60.82 15.86
C ALA A 326 23.19 60.44 17.32
N VAL A 327 23.83 59.54 18.08
CA VAL A 327 25.25 59.06 18.23
C VAL A 327 25.18 57.59 18.74
N GLN A 328 25.82 56.55 18.17
CA GLN A 328 27.25 56.13 18.08
C GLN A 328 27.91 55.49 19.34
N GLN A 329 28.55 54.31 19.13
CA GLN A 329 29.46 53.54 20.01
C GLN A 329 28.84 52.80 21.21
N ALA A 330 29.08 51.50 21.44
CA ALA A 330 30.36 50.80 21.37
C ALA A 330 30.26 49.36 20.80
N GLY A 331 31.35 48.88 20.19
CA GLY A 331 31.47 47.49 19.74
C GLY A 331 32.65 46.79 20.39
N GLN A 332 32.54 45.47 20.60
CA GLN A 332 33.68 44.60 20.85
C GLN A 332 33.62 43.37 19.95
N LYS A 333 34.78 43.05 19.36
CA LYS A 333 35.02 41.82 18.60
C LYS A 333 35.18 40.65 19.57
N LEU A 334 34.68 39.47 19.20
CA LEU A 334 35.19 38.19 19.69
C LEU A 334 35.70 37.39 18.48
N SER A 335 36.91 36.85 18.59
CA SER A 335 37.61 36.14 17.51
C SER A 335 37.53 34.63 17.68
N LEU A 336 37.71 33.92 16.56
CA LEU A 336 38.07 32.50 16.58
C LEU A 336 39.43 32.34 17.27
N ASP A 337 39.46 31.74 18.46
CA ASP A 337 40.66 31.13 19.08
C ASP A 337 40.24 30.20 20.25
N ALA A 338 39.25 29.33 19.99
CA ALA A 338 38.71 28.36 20.94
C ALA A 338 38.72 26.92 20.40
N LEU A 339 39.77 26.57 19.66
CA LEU A 339 40.06 25.21 19.19
C LEU A 339 41.56 24.94 19.36
N PHE A 340 41.87 23.71 19.80
CA PHE A 340 43.21 23.16 20.09
C PHE A 340 43.83 23.57 21.44
N GLY A 341 43.99 22.56 22.29
CA GLY A 341 44.39 22.70 23.69
C GLY A 341 45.91 22.72 23.91
N ASN A 342 46.29 23.26 25.06
CA ASN A 342 47.68 23.49 25.45
C ASN A 342 48.30 22.24 26.11
N SER A 343 49.56 21.93 25.79
CA SER A 343 50.31 20.80 26.37
C SER A 343 51.46 21.32 27.22
N ALA A 344 51.53 20.89 28.49
CA ALA A 344 52.58 21.31 29.43
C ALA A 344 53.14 20.12 30.24
N ASN A 345 54.45 19.95 30.18
CA ASN A 345 55.19 18.90 30.89
C ASN A 345 55.34 19.19 32.39
N GLY A 346 55.32 18.13 33.21
CA GLY A 346 55.74 18.16 34.62
C GLY A 346 57.09 17.47 34.85
N ALA A 347 57.88 17.95 35.80
CA ALA A 347 59.15 17.36 36.21
C ALA A 347 59.08 16.71 37.61
N LYS A 348 59.95 15.71 37.85
CA LYS A 348 59.91 14.73 38.96
C LYS A 348 60.70 15.19 40.19
N PRO A 349 60.48 14.56 41.37
CA PRO A 349 61.56 13.68 41.87
C PRO A 349 61.08 12.36 42.55
N ALA A 350 62.04 11.49 42.86
CA ALA A 350 61.94 10.20 43.57
C ALA A 350 63.33 9.89 44.21
N PRO A 351 63.60 8.76 44.93
CA PRO A 351 62.73 7.64 45.35
C PRO A 351 62.91 7.21 46.83
N SER A 352 62.11 6.23 47.30
CA SER A 352 62.53 5.22 48.30
C SER A 352 61.68 3.94 48.19
N ALA A 353 62.25 2.78 48.51
CA ALA A 353 61.67 1.43 48.41
C ALA A 353 62.53 0.42 49.22
N PRO A 354 62.16 -0.86 49.42
CA PRO A 354 60.89 -1.55 49.12
C PRO A 354 60.28 -2.36 50.30
N ALA A 355 59.05 -2.86 50.12
CA ALA A 355 58.46 -3.99 50.86
C ALA A 355 57.52 -4.80 49.91
N PRO A 356 57.21 -6.08 50.19
CA PRO A 356 56.99 -7.07 49.12
C PRO A 356 55.57 -7.17 48.53
N ALA A 357 55.49 -7.93 47.44
CA ALA A 357 54.39 -7.93 46.46
C ALA A 357 53.02 -8.44 46.95
N ALA A 358 51.96 -7.80 46.42
CA ALA A 358 50.58 -8.28 46.45
C ALA A 358 50.02 -8.38 45.01
N ALA A 359 49.01 -9.25 44.84
CA ALA A 359 48.48 -9.68 43.54
C ALA A 359 47.90 -8.55 42.65
N PRO A 360 47.89 -8.71 41.31
CA PRO A 360 47.38 -7.69 40.39
C PRO A 360 45.87 -7.44 40.57
N PRO A 361 45.40 -6.19 40.42
CA PRO A 361 43.99 -5.85 40.56
C PRO A 361 43.18 -6.46 39.41
N ARG A 362 42.05 -7.10 39.75
CA ARG A 362 41.06 -7.59 38.78
C ARG A 362 40.62 -6.47 37.84
N ALA A 363 40.64 -6.73 36.54
CA ALA A 363 40.02 -5.85 35.55
C ALA A 363 38.56 -5.56 35.94
N ARG A 364 38.18 -4.27 35.94
CA ARG A 364 36.78 -3.87 36.10
C ARG A 364 35.98 -4.44 34.93
N ARG A 365 35.18 -5.48 35.19
CA ARG A 365 34.09 -5.85 34.29
C ARG A 365 33.15 -4.65 34.22
N HIS A 366 33.07 -4.01 33.05
CA HIS A 366 31.97 -3.09 32.77
C HIS A 366 30.68 -3.92 32.78
N SER A 367 29.92 -3.76 33.87
CA SER A 367 28.61 -4.36 34.02
C SER A 367 27.66 -3.63 33.06
N LEU A 368 27.46 -4.19 31.87
CA LEU A 368 26.33 -3.88 31.00
C LEU A 368 25.02 -4.34 31.67
N ARG A 369 24.63 -3.66 32.76
CA ARG A 369 23.29 -3.72 33.34
C ARG A 369 22.39 -2.74 32.59
N GLY A 370 22.25 -3.01 31.31
CA GLY A 370 21.20 -2.52 30.43
C GLY A 370 20.34 -3.69 29.99
N HIS A 371 19.88 -4.53 30.92
CA HIS A 371 18.75 -5.40 30.63
C HIS A 371 17.53 -4.48 30.50
N ALA A 372 17.23 -4.09 29.26
CA ALA A 372 15.86 -3.80 28.91
C ALA A 372 15.05 -5.04 29.30
N THR A 373 14.30 -4.94 30.40
CA THR A 373 13.30 -5.93 30.74
C THR A 373 12.35 -5.98 29.55
N LEU A 374 12.44 -7.05 28.77
CA LEU A 374 11.38 -7.42 27.84
C LEU A 374 10.15 -7.63 28.72
N THR A 375 9.31 -6.60 28.82
CA THR A 375 7.99 -6.70 29.43
C THR A 375 7.30 -7.87 28.71
N PRO A 376 6.94 -8.95 29.41
CA PRO A 376 6.27 -10.07 28.76
C PRO A 376 4.98 -9.50 28.14
N MET A 377 4.90 -9.54 26.81
CA MET A 377 3.74 -9.03 26.10
C MET A 377 2.54 -9.83 26.58
N LYS A 378 1.65 -9.18 27.33
CA LYS A 378 0.36 -9.78 27.66
C LYS A 378 -0.39 -9.89 26.35
N SER A 379 -0.46 -11.10 25.78
CA SER A 379 -1.40 -11.31 24.67
C SER A 379 -2.78 -10.96 25.20
N ARG A 380 -3.37 -9.93 24.60
CA ARG A 380 -4.73 -9.48 24.90
C ARG A 380 -5.62 -10.18 23.89
N ASN A 381 -5.84 -11.48 24.12
CA ASN A 381 -6.83 -12.22 23.34
C ASN A 381 -8.16 -11.47 23.43
N PRO A 382 -8.91 -11.32 22.33
CA PRO A 382 -10.19 -10.64 22.35
C PRO A 382 -11.17 -11.19 23.40
N THR A 383 -11.97 -10.30 23.98
CA THR A 383 -12.96 -10.63 25.02
C THR A 383 -14.35 -10.07 24.76
N TYR A 384 -14.57 -9.38 23.63
CA TYR A 384 -15.86 -8.75 23.35
C TYR A 384 -16.91 -9.78 22.96
N ASP A 385 -18.00 -9.81 23.72
CA ASP A 385 -19.14 -10.68 23.49
C ASP A 385 -20.03 -10.08 22.39
N ALA A 386 -20.03 -10.68 21.21
CA ALA A 386 -20.80 -10.22 20.06
C ALA A 386 -22.31 -10.13 20.34
N ALA A 387 -22.84 -10.87 21.32
CA ALA A 387 -24.24 -10.74 21.74
C ALA A 387 -24.57 -9.42 22.48
N ARG A 388 -23.55 -8.58 22.73
CA ARG A 388 -23.68 -7.24 23.35
C ARG A 388 -23.46 -6.09 22.38
N ALA A 389 -23.01 -6.38 21.16
CA ALA A 389 -22.91 -5.34 20.14
C ALA A 389 -24.33 -4.84 19.80
N PRO A 390 -24.52 -3.52 19.64
CA PRO A 390 -25.81 -2.95 19.25
C PRO A 390 -26.11 -3.31 17.79
N SER A 391 -27.41 -3.37 17.44
CA SER A 391 -27.81 -3.39 16.04
C SER A 391 -27.35 -2.12 15.31
N TRP A 392 -27.34 -2.13 13.99
CA TRP A 392 -27.02 -0.97 13.18
C TRP A 392 -27.87 0.26 13.55
N ASP A 393 -29.19 0.09 13.68
CA ASP A 393 -30.10 1.19 14.01
C ASP A 393 -29.92 1.66 15.47
N ASP A 394 -29.43 0.79 16.37
CA ASP A 394 -29.11 1.10 17.78
C ASP A 394 -27.66 1.60 17.99
N LEU A 395 -26.82 1.68 16.95
CA LEU A 395 -25.42 2.12 17.09
C LEU A 395 -25.34 3.55 17.65
N PRO A 396 -24.56 3.78 18.74
CA PRO A 396 -24.33 5.11 19.27
C PRO A 396 -23.80 6.06 18.20
N ARG A 397 -24.34 7.29 18.16
CA ARG A 397 -23.86 8.32 17.23
C ARG A 397 -22.49 8.83 17.66
N VAL A 398 -21.50 8.64 16.79
CA VAL A 398 -20.18 9.28 16.89
C VAL A 398 -20.28 10.71 16.32
N ALA A 399 -19.83 11.70 17.08
CA ALA A 399 -19.93 13.11 16.67
C ALA A 399 -19.10 13.38 15.40
N GLY A 400 -19.67 14.14 14.46
CA GLY A 400 -19.05 14.44 13.16
C GLY A 400 -19.08 13.30 12.14
N GLN A 401 -19.38 12.06 12.55
CA GLN A 401 -19.32 10.88 11.67
C GLN A 401 -20.71 10.41 11.21
N PRO A 402 -20.79 9.66 10.09
CA PRO A 402 -22.01 8.98 9.67
C PRO A 402 -22.59 8.07 10.75
N HIS A 403 -23.92 7.92 10.78
CA HIS A 403 -24.56 6.87 11.58
C HIS A 403 -24.13 5.50 11.03
N GLY A 404 -23.79 4.57 11.92
CA GLY A 404 -23.12 3.32 11.58
C GLY A 404 -21.61 3.30 11.88
N CYS A 405 -21.02 4.44 12.27
CA CYS A 405 -19.64 4.49 12.77
C CYS A 405 -19.53 3.78 14.14
N ALA A 406 -18.55 2.88 14.31
CA ALA A 406 -18.38 2.05 15.50
C ALA A 406 -17.20 2.48 16.39
N TRP A 407 -16.69 3.70 16.24
CA TRP A 407 -15.59 4.22 17.07
C TRP A 407 -16.01 4.33 18.53
N GLY A 408 -15.07 4.06 19.45
CA GLY A 408 -15.34 3.99 20.88
C GLY A 408 -16.12 2.75 21.37
N LEU A 409 -16.69 1.92 20.48
CA LEU A 409 -17.49 0.75 20.89
C LEU A 409 -16.65 -0.34 21.58
N PHE A 410 -15.43 -0.54 21.11
CA PHE A 410 -14.49 -1.56 21.58
C PHE A 410 -13.44 -1.00 22.56
N ASP A 411 -13.47 0.30 22.85
CA ASP A 411 -12.51 0.96 23.74
C ASP A 411 -12.60 0.39 25.17
N VAL A 412 -11.45 0.21 25.83
CA VAL A 412 -11.36 -0.37 27.18
C VAL A 412 -10.56 0.54 28.09
N ASP A 413 -11.13 0.89 29.25
CA ASP A 413 -10.50 1.75 30.27
C ASP A 413 -9.96 3.08 29.72
N GLY A 414 -10.64 3.65 28.72
CA GLY A 414 -10.25 4.89 28.04
C GLY A 414 -9.05 4.74 27.08
N GLN A 415 -8.65 3.51 26.76
CA GLN A 415 -7.72 3.22 25.68
C GLN A 415 -8.51 2.93 24.40
N LYS A 416 -8.13 3.61 23.31
CA LYS A 416 -8.69 3.38 21.98
C LYS A 416 -8.39 1.97 21.50
N ASP A 417 -9.41 1.30 20.96
CA ASP A 417 -9.23 0.03 20.26
C ASP A 417 -8.55 0.22 18.89
N GLU A 418 -7.87 -0.84 18.45
CA GLU A 418 -7.16 -0.97 17.17
C GLU A 418 -7.51 -2.27 16.40
N LEU A 419 -8.34 -3.14 16.97
CA LEU A 419 -8.68 -4.46 16.40
C LEU A 419 -10.00 -4.45 15.61
N GLY A 420 -10.88 -3.47 15.87
CA GLY A 420 -12.21 -3.38 15.29
C GLY A 420 -13.02 -4.65 15.55
N THR A 421 -13.69 -5.16 14.51
CA THR A 421 -14.53 -6.36 14.61
C THR A 421 -13.76 -7.66 14.88
N LEU A 422 -12.42 -7.68 14.78
CA LEU A 422 -11.63 -8.82 15.30
C LEU A 422 -11.83 -9.01 16.81
N ASN A 423 -12.33 -8.02 17.54
CA ASN A 423 -12.71 -8.15 18.94
C ASN A 423 -13.76 -9.27 19.19
N PHE A 424 -14.51 -9.68 18.16
CA PHE A 424 -15.45 -10.81 18.24
C PHE A 424 -14.75 -12.19 18.27
N LEU A 425 -13.49 -12.30 17.86
CA LEU A 425 -12.70 -13.55 17.85
C LEU A 425 -12.17 -13.91 19.24
N THR A 426 -13.08 -14.01 20.21
CA THR A 426 -12.72 -14.35 21.58
C THR A 426 -12.13 -15.75 21.70
N ALA A 427 -11.35 -15.98 22.75
CA ALA A 427 -10.81 -17.32 23.05
C ALA A 427 -11.90 -18.41 23.16
N ALA A 428 -13.10 -18.05 23.61
CA ALA A 428 -14.26 -18.94 23.66
C ALA A 428 -14.80 -19.26 22.24
N ASN A 429 -14.90 -18.26 21.37
CA ASN A 429 -15.33 -18.45 19.97
C ASN A 429 -14.30 -19.26 19.17
N ALA A 430 -13.01 -18.98 19.32
CA ALA A 430 -11.93 -19.74 18.69
C ALA A 430 -11.91 -21.21 19.16
N ALA A 431 -12.03 -21.47 20.48
CA ALA A 431 -12.10 -22.83 21.01
C ALA A 431 -13.36 -23.59 20.56
N LYS A 432 -14.52 -22.91 20.52
CA LYS A 432 -15.77 -23.46 19.98
C LYS A 432 -15.62 -23.81 18.51
N ALA A 433 -15.05 -22.92 17.69
CA ALA A 433 -14.81 -23.16 16.28
C ALA A 433 -13.87 -24.34 16.05
N ALA A 434 -12.72 -24.39 16.75
CA ALA A 434 -11.77 -25.51 16.65
C ALA A 434 -12.43 -26.86 17.01
N GLY A 435 -13.16 -26.92 18.12
CA GLY A 435 -13.86 -28.14 18.56
C GLY A 435 -15.13 -28.49 17.76
N ALA A 436 -15.69 -27.53 17.02
CA ALA A 436 -16.87 -27.73 16.18
C ALA A 436 -16.53 -28.12 14.73
N GLU A 437 -15.51 -27.49 14.16
CA GLU A 437 -15.24 -27.52 12.73
C GLU A 437 -14.09 -28.45 12.33
N ILE A 438 -13.08 -28.68 13.19
CA ILE A 438 -11.98 -29.61 12.90
C ILE A 438 -12.46 -31.06 13.16
N ARG A 439 -12.76 -31.79 12.10
CA ARG A 439 -13.30 -33.17 12.11
C ARG A 439 -12.45 -34.15 11.30
N THR A 440 -11.89 -33.70 10.19
CA THR A 440 -11.09 -34.51 9.26
C THR A 440 -9.59 -34.22 9.39
N GLY A 441 -9.23 -33.00 9.81
CA GLY A 441 -7.85 -32.51 9.76
C GLY A 441 -7.37 -32.20 8.35
N GLU A 442 -8.26 -32.23 7.35
CA GLU A 442 -7.98 -31.79 5.99
C GLU A 442 -7.77 -30.26 5.99
N ARG A 443 -6.79 -29.79 5.21
CA ARG A 443 -6.33 -28.40 5.22
C ARG A 443 -6.27 -27.83 3.81
N VAL A 444 -6.75 -26.60 3.64
CA VAL A 444 -6.69 -25.85 2.39
C VAL A 444 -5.96 -24.52 2.66
N GLN A 445 -4.86 -24.27 1.96
CA GLN A 445 -4.21 -22.95 1.93
C GLN A 445 -5.06 -22.03 1.05
N LEU A 446 -5.38 -20.81 1.53
CA LEU A 446 -6.19 -19.84 0.79
C LEU A 446 -5.36 -18.73 0.15
N ASP A 447 -4.07 -18.65 0.43
CA ASP A 447 -3.12 -17.84 -0.32
C ASP A 447 -2.95 -18.40 -1.72
N TRP A 448 -3.28 -17.58 -2.71
CA TRP A 448 -2.87 -17.77 -4.09
C TRP A 448 -1.36 -17.55 -4.22
N SER A 449 -0.78 -17.99 -5.35
CA SER A 449 0.65 -17.85 -5.58
C SER A 449 1.07 -16.37 -5.65
N LEU A 450 2.19 -16.01 -5.00
CA LEU A 450 2.61 -14.61 -4.83
C LEU A 450 2.90 -13.88 -6.16
N ASP A 451 3.13 -14.60 -7.25
CA ASP A 451 3.27 -14.07 -8.62
C ASP A 451 1.92 -13.76 -9.31
N ARG A 452 0.80 -13.92 -8.59
CA ARG A 452 -0.57 -13.71 -9.07
C ARG A 452 -1.34 -12.65 -8.27
N PRO A 453 -2.29 -11.93 -8.90
CA PRO A 453 -2.47 -11.82 -10.34
C PRO A 453 -1.29 -11.04 -10.95
N ALA A 454 -0.66 -11.57 -12.00
CA ALA A 454 0.51 -10.94 -12.62
C ALA A 454 0.17 -9.54 -13.14
N GLY A 455 0.84 -8.51 -12.59
CA GLY A 455 0.63 -7.11 -12.94
C GLY A 455 -0.61 -6.46 -12.32
N ALA A 456 -1.09 -6.97 -11.18
CA ALA A 456 -2.16 -6.39 -10.36
C ALA A 456 -1.72 -5.20 -9.49
N ASP A 457 -0.42 -4.93 -9.47
CA ASP A 457 0.18 -4.02 -8.52
C ASP A 457 -0.18 -2.56 -8.84
N HIS A 458 -0.93 -1.94 -7.94
CA HIS A 458 -1.14 -0.50 -7.97
C HIS A 458 0.21 0.23 -7.84
N GLN A 459 0.32 1.39 -8.50
CA GLN A 459 1.52 2.25 -8.46
C GLN A 459 2.80 1.63 -9.06
N GLY A 460 2.72 0.49 -9.77
CA GLY A 460 3.83 -0.06 -10.55
C GLY A 460 4.94 -0.75 -9.74
N ALA A 461 4.67 -1.09 -8.47
CA ALA A 461 5.58 -1.86 -7.64
C ALA A 461 5.42 -3.37 -7.90
N GLU A 462 6.21 -3.95 -8.80
CA GLU A 462 6.13 -5.40 -9.10
C GLU A 462 6.75 -6.27 -7.98
N LEU A 463 6.22 -7.49 -7.81
CA LEU A 463 6.89 -8.56 -7.04
C LEU A 463 8.35 -8.72 -7.51
N SER A 464 9.31 -8.58 -6.59
CA SER A 464 10.72 -8.91 -6.87
C SER A 464 11.18 -10.11 -6.04
N HIS A 465 11.60 -11.19 -6.69
CA HIS A 465 12.23 -12.34 -6.04
C HIS A 465 13.62 -12.59 -6.64
N GLU A 466 14.66 -12.42 -5.82
CA GLU A 466 16.06 -12.63 -6.18
C GLU A 466 16.63 -13.76 -5.33
N ILE A 467 17.21 -14.79 -5.96
CA ILE A 467 17.90 -15.89 -5.27
C ILE A 467 19.40 -15.60 -5.22
N ILE A 468 19.95 -15.55 -4.00
CA ILE A 468 21.35 -15.25 -3.72
C ILE A 468 22.08 -16.58 -3.44
N HIS A 469 22.93 -17.01 -4.37
CA HIS A 469 23.66 -18.27 -4.27
C HIS A 469 25.04 -18.11 -3.63
N SER A 470 25.31 -18.83 -2.54
CA SER A 470 26.67 -18.99 -1.99
C SER A 470 27.27 -20.32 -2.43
N GLY A 471 28.08 -20.28 -3.49
CA GLY A 471 28.74 -21.47 -4.03
C GLY A 471 29.74 -22.14 -3.08
N ALA A 472 30.29 -21.39 -2.10
CA ALA A 472 31.25 -21.92 -1.14
C ALA A 472 30.61 -22.69 0.03
N SER A 473 29.33 -22.42 0.34
CA SER A 473 28.59 -23.07 1.43
C SER A 473 27.42 -23.93 0.95
N HIS A 474 27.23 -24.07 -0.37
CA HIS A 474 26.08 -24.73 -1.00
C HIS A 474 24.72 -24.27 -0.45
N SER A 475 24.62 -22.99 -0.07
CA SER A 475 23.44 -22.40 0.57
C SER A 475 22.85 -21.30 -0.30
N ASN A 476 21.52 -21.24 -0.35
CA ASN A 476 20.77 -20.18 -0.99
C ASN A 476 20.17 -19.25 0.08
N ALA A 477 20.24 -17.95 -0.16
CA ALA A 477 19.40 -16.95 0.48
C ALA A 477 18.47 -16.34 -0.58
N GLN A 478 17.53 -15.50 -0.17
CA GLN A 478 16.68 -14.75 -1.11
C GLN A 478 16.44 -13.33 -0.62
N LYS A 479 16.26 -12.42 -1.57
CA LYS A 479 15.64 -11.11 -1.34
C LYS A 479 14.26 -11.12 -1.97
N LEU A 480 13.26 -10.75 -1.18
CA LEU A 480 11.86 -10.69 -1.58
C LEU A 480 11.34 -9.29 -1.29
N SER A 481 10.80 -8.63 -2.31
CA SER A 481 10.05 -7.38 -2.14
C SER A 481 8.61 -7.69 -2.54
N LEU A 482 7.70 -7.59 -1.58
CA LEU A 482 6.27 -7.79 -1.78
C LEU A 482 5.60 -6.43 -1.94
N PRO A 483 4.88 -6.17 -3.04
CA PRO A 483 3.95 -5.04 -3.07
C PRO A 483 2.87 -5.23 -2.00
N SER A 484 2.65 -4.21 -1.18
CA SER A 484 1.60 -4.22 -0.15
C SER A 484 0.19 -4.39 -0.74
N GLN A 485 0.04 -4.13 -2.04
CA GLN A 485 -1.21 -4.20 -2.79
C GLN A 485 -1.17 -5.19 -3.98
N GLY A 486 -0.30 -6.21 -3.92
CA GLY A 486 -0.30 -7.35 -4.84
C GLY A 486 -0.83 -8.63 -4.20
N GLY A 487 -1.45 -9.50 -5.01
CA GLY A 487 -1.89 -10.85 -4.62
C GLY A 487 -2.79 -10.98 -3.39
N SER A 488 -2.85 -12.20 -2.85
CA SER A 488 -3.64 -12.58 -1.66
C SER A 488 -3.18 -11.84 -0.41
N ARG A 489 -4.08 -11.10 0.22
CA ARG A 489 -3.72 -10.26 1.37
C ARG A 489 -4.83 -10.10 2.40
N LEU A 490 -4.42 -9.58 3.55
CA LEU A 490 -5.25 -8.92 4.55
C LEU A 490 -4.94 -7.42 4.58
N GLU A 491 -5.95 -6.59 4.40
CA GLU A 491 -5.87 -5.13 4.55
C GLU A 491 -6.31 -4.71 5.94
N SER A 492 -5.50 -3.85 6.57
CA SER A 492 -5.76 -3.34 7.92
C SER A 492 -6.58 -2.06 7.92
N ALA A 493 -7.12 -1.68 9.07
CA ALA A 493 -7.82 -0.41 9.28
C ALA A 493 -6.94 0.84 9.06
N ARG A 494 -5.66 0.66 8.70
CA ARG A 494 -4.71 1.68 8.23
C ARG A 494 -4.62 1.80 6.70
N HIS A 495 -5.22 0.87 5.94
CA HIS A 495 -5.10 0.85 4.48
C HIS A 495 -5.90 1.99 3.82
N ALA A 496 -7.17 2.12 4.15
CA ALA A 496 -8.06 3.15 3.61
C ALA A 496 -8.74 3.92 4.74
N GLY A 497 -8.75 5.25 4.62
CA GLY A 497 -9.45 6.16 5.52
C GLY A 497 -10.70 6.74 4.83
N PHE A 498 -11.59 7.32 5.64
CA PHE A 498 -12.71 8.12 5.17
C PHE A 498 -12.20 9.34 4.40
N ARG A 499 -12.42 9.35 3.08
CA ARG A 499 -11.81 10.30 2.14
C ARG A 499 -12.16 11.76 2.41
N LYS A 500 -13.34 12.03 2.98
CA LYS A 500 -13.83 13.41 3.20
C LYS A 500 -13.01 14.16 4.26
N ASP A 501 -12.72 13.49 5.38
CA ASP A 501 -12.11 14.12 6.55
C ASP A 501 -10.66 13.61 6.78
N GLY A 502 -10.16 12.70 5.94
CA GLY A 502 -8.82 12.10 6.07
C GLY A 502 -8.66 11.17 7.29
N LEU A 503 -9.77 10.70 7.88
CA LEU A 503 -9.80 9.97 9.15
C LEU A 503 -9.84 8.45 8.95
N TYR A 504 -9.12 7.73 9.80
CA TYR A 504 -9.05 6.27 9.86
C TYR A 504 -9.72 5.76 11.14
N TYR A 505 -9.75 4.43 11.31
CA TYR A 505 -10.43 3.81 12.45
C TYR A 505 -10.04 4.42 13.80
N ASN A 506 -11.07 4.68 14.60
CA ASN A 506 -11.01 5.33 15.91
C ASN A 506 -10.40 6.75 15.89
N GLY A 507 -10.45 7.45 14.74
CA GLY A 507 -10.11 8.87 14.63
C GLY A 507 -8.61 9.18 14.57
N LEU A 508 -7.79 8.27 14.03
CA LEU A 508 -6.44 8.62 13.56
C LEU A 508 -6.56 9.42 12.25
N HIS A 509 -5.63 10.33 11.97
CA HIS A 509 -5.64 11.16 10.76
C HIS A 509 -4.57 10.69 9.77
N HIS A 510 -4.79 10.84 8.46
CA HIS A 510 -3.85 10.44 7.40
C HIS A 510 -2.40 10.95 7.63
N ARG A 511 -2.29 12.22 8.07
CA ARG A 511 -1.04 12.89 8.47
C ARG A 511 -0.19 12.12 9.50
N ASP A 512 -0.82 11.30 10.34
CA ASP A 512 -0.16 10.54 11.42
C ASP A 512 0.75 9.43 10.85
N PHE A 513 0.56 9.05 9.59
CA PHE A 513 1.17 7.87 8.98
C PHE A 513 2.40 8.20 8.11
N ARG A 514 2.89 9.45 8.18
CA ARG A 514 4.01 9.98 7.37
C ARG A 514 5.39 9.34 7.63
N THR A 515 5.57 8.50 8.66
CA THR A 515 6.88 7.91 8.97
C THR A 515 6.76 6.44 9.35
N SER A 516 7.53 5.58 8.68
CA SER A 516 7.60 4.15 9.02
C SER A 516 8.37 3.94 10.33
N PRO A 517 8.05 2.92 11.14
CA PRO A 517 8.83 2.61 12.35
C PRO A 517 10.30 2.26 12.08
N VAL A 518 10.63 1.81 10.87
CA VAL A 518 12.01 1.53 10.44
C VAL A 518 12.79 2.84 10.25
N ASP A 519 12.15 3.87 9.70
CA ASP A 519 12.78 5.15 9.41
C ASP A 519 12.76 6.09 10.63
N ALA A 520 11.72 5.98 11.47
CA ALA A 520 11.69 6.53 12.83
C ALA A 520 12.88 6.03 13.66
N ALA A 521 13.14 4.73 13.68
CA ALA A 521 14.29 4.15 14.38
C ALA A 521 15.67 4.61 13.86
N ARG A 522 15.75 5.09 12.61
CA ARG A 522 16.97 5.66 12.00
C ARG A 522 17.13 7.15 12.27
N SER A 523 16.02 7.89 12.27
CA SER A 523 15.97 9.35 12.41
C SER A 523 15.84 9.83 13.85
N GLY A 524 15.46 8.94 14.79
CA GLY A 524 15.15 9.29 16.17
C GLY A 524 13.76 9.93 16.36
N LYS A 525 12.93 9.99 15.31
CA LYS A 525 11.53 10.41 15.39
C LYS A 525 10.66 9.30 16.00
N GLU A 526 9.50 9.66 16.52
CA GLU A 526 8.46 8.68 16.86
C GLU A 526 7.65 8.30 15.60
N ALA A 527 7.11 7.09 15.58
CA ALA A 527 6.16 6.66 14.55
C ALA A 527 4.87 6.18 15.22
N VAL A 528 3.74 6.70 14.75
CA VAL A 528 2.42 6.12 15.01
C VAL A 528 2.42 4.72 14.41
N THR A 529 2.00 3.73 15.20
CA THR A 529 1.89 2.33 14.74
C THR A 529 0.46 1.82 14.72
N GLN A 530 -0.46 2.58 15.31
CA GLN A 530 -1.81 2.15 15.60
C GLN A 530 -2.59 1.72 14.34
N ASN A 531 -3.53 0.79 14.53
CA ASN A 531 -4.32 0.13 13.47
C ASN A 531 -3.50 -0.73 12.48
N GLY A 532 -2.21 -0.96 12.75
CA GLY A 532 -1.33 -1.79 11.91
C GLY A 532 -1.41 -3.30 12.20
N THR A 533 -0.99 -4.13 11.24
CA THR A 533 -1.12 -5.60 11.31
C THR A 533 -0.46 -6.25 12.53
N HIS A 534 0.55 -5.62 13.15
CA HIS A 534 1.18 -6.09 14.38
C HIS A 534 0.20 -6.19 15.56
N ALA A 535 -0.82 -5.32 15.64
CA ALA A 535 -1.83 -5.36 16.69
C ALA A 535 -2.60 -6.69 16.66
N TRP A 536 -2.90 -7.20 15.46
CA TRP A 536 -3.52 -8.52 15.28
C TRP A 536 -2.62 -9.65 15.76
N CYS A 537 -1.31 -9.58 15.47
CA CYS A 537 -0.33 -10.56 15.97
C CYS A 537 -0.26 -10.54 17.50
N ASP A 538 -0.30 -9.35 18.12
CA ASP A 538 -0.22 -9.16 19.56
C ASP A 538 -1.52 -9.58 20.29
N ALA A 539 -2.65 -9.57 19.58
CA ALA A 539 -3.93 -10.18 20.00
C ALA A 539 -3.97 -11.72 19.86
N GLY A 540 -2.94 -12.34 19.26
CA GLY A 540 -2.82 -13.79 19.08
C GLY A 540 -3.00 -14.30 17.65
N GLY A 541 -3.09 -13.40 16.66
CA GLY A 541 -3.42 -13.72 15.27
C GLY A 541 -4.93 -13.77 15.04
N ILE A 542 -5.34 -14.32 13.89
CA ILE A 542 -6.76 -14.45 13.52
C ILE A 542 -7.10 -15.94 13.57
N ALA A 543 -8.00 -16.33 14.46
CA ALA A 543 -8.44 -17.72 14.60
C ALA A 543 -9.94 -17.78 14.92
N GLY A 544 -10.71 -18.53 14.13
CA GLY A 544 -12.17 -18.50 14.24
C GLY A 544 -12.88 -19.49 13.32
N ARG A 545 -14.19 -19.31 13.16
CA ARG A 545 -15.01 -20.08 12.22
C ARG A 545 -15.05 -19.35 10.89
N GLY A 546 -14.49 -19.95 9.85
CA GLY A 546 -14.67 -19.49 8.48
C GLY A 546 -15.96 -20.07 7.88
N VAL A 547 -16.64 -19.28 7.05
CA VAL A 547 -17.84 -19.69 6.32
C VAL A 547 -17.74 -19.24 4.87
N LEU A 548 -17.87 -20.15 3.92
CA LEU A 548 -17.85 -19.86 2.49
C LEU A 548 -19.27 -19.73 1.92
N LEU A 549 -19.57 -18.61 1.29
CA LEU A 549 -20.67 -18.44 0.34
C LEU A 549 -20.11 -18.55 -1.08
N ASP A 550 -20.34 -19.69 -1.72
CA ASP A 550 -19.91 -19.95 -3.09
C ASP A 550 -20.96 -19.46 -4.09
N TRP A 551 -21.04 -18.13 -4.19
CA TRP A 551 -21.96 -17.46 -5.10
C TRP A 551 -21.71 -17.88 -6.56
N TYR A 552 -20.45 -18.07 -6.97
CA TYR A 552 -20.12 -18.48 -8.34
C TYR A 552 -20.75 -19.83 -8.73
N SER A 553 -20.52 -20.90 -7.95
CA SER A 553 -21.11 -22.21 -8.27
C SER A 553 -22.61 -22.27 -7.96
N TRP A 554 -23.11 -21.44 -7.04
CA TRP A 554 -24.55 -21.30 -6.81
C TRP A 554 -25.24 -20.66 -8.04
N TYR A 555 -24.75 -19.52 -8.51
CA TYR A 555 -25.33 -18.77 -9.62
C TYR A 555 -25.37 -19.61 -10.90
N ALA A 556 -24.26 -20.31 -11.21
CA ALA A 556 -24.18 -21.23 -12.35
C ALA A 556 -25.23 -22.35 -12.31
N ARG A 557 -25.60 -22.83 -11.13
CA ARG A 557 -26.62 -23.88 -10.93
C ARG A 557 -28.05 -23.33 -10.96
N THR A 558 -28.29 -22.14 -10.42
CA THR A 558 -29.64 -21.57 -10.28
C THR A 558 -30.11 -20.78 -11.49
N HIS A 559 -29.20 -20.36 -12.39
CA HIS A 559 -29.52 -19.62 -13.62
C HIS A 559 -29.19 -20.43 -14.90
N PRO A 560 -29.79 -21.63 -15.10
CA PRO A 560 -29.48 -22.47 -16.26
C PRO A 560 -29.76 -21.75 -17.58
N GLY A 561 -28.78 -21.78 -18.48
CA GLY A 561 -28.82 -21.07 -19.77
C GLY A 561 -28.30 -19.63 -19.72
N GLN A 562 -27.91 -19.11 -18.55
CA GLN A 562 -27.17 -17.87 -18.41
C GLN A 562 -25.71 -18.18 -18.08
N SER A 563 -24.77 -17.41 -18.64
CA SER A 563 -23.38 -17.41 -18.18
C SER A 563 -23.29 -16.69 -16.83
N VAL A 564 -22.43 -17.16 -15.93
CA VAL A 564 -22.09 -16.39 -14.72
C VAL A 564 -21.53 -15.01 -15.15
N PRO A 565 -21.91 -13.91 -14.48
CA PRO A 565 -21.36 -12.58 -14.75
C PRO A 565 -19.82 -12.55 -14.79
N SER A 566 -19.26 -11.72 -15.68
CA SER A 566 -17.81 -11.64 -15.85
C SER A 566 -17.14 -11.07 -14.59
N ALA A 567 -16.05 -11.72 -14.15
CA ALA A 567 -15.26 -11.27 -13.02
C ALA A 567 -14.62 -9.88 -13.23
N THR A 568 -14.50 -9.44 -14.48
CA THR A 568 -13.93 -8.16 -14.91
C THR A 568 -15.00 -7.14 -15.32
N SER A 569 -16.23 -7.31 -14.83
CA SER A 569 -17.34 -6.40 -15.06
C SER A 569 -17.83 -5.83 -13.74
N ALA A 570 -18.47 -4.66 -13.78
CA ALA A 570 -19.07 -3.99 -12.62
C ALA A 570 -20.36 -4.70 -12.12
N HIS A 571 -20.35 -6.03 -12.04
CA HIS A 571 -21.49 -6.81 -11.54
C HIS A 571 -21.53 -6.74 -10.01
N ALA A 572 -22.58 -6.12 -9.49
CA ALA A 572 -22.83 -6.00 -8.06
C ALA A 572 -23.64 -7.21 -7.57
N ILE A 573 -23.03 -8.05 -6.74
CA ILE A 573 -23.69 -9.20 -6.11
C ILE A 573 -24.60 -8.68 -4.99
N PRO A 574 -25.94 -8.76 -5.14
CA PRO A 574 -26.87 -8.21 -4.16
C PRO A 574 -26.97 -9.08 -2.91
N LEU A 575 -27.44 -8.51 -1.80
CA LEU A 575 -27.63 -9.27 -0.55
C LEU A 575 -28.58 -10.47 -0.74
N SER A 576 -29.62 -10.32 -1.57
CA SER A 576 -30.56 -11.38 -1.91
C SER A 576 -29.88 -12.66 -2.41
N ASP A 577 -28.82 -12.51 -3.20
CA ASP A 577 -28.07 -13.63 -3.76
C ASP A 577 -27.18 -14.30 -2.73
N LEU A 578 -26.51 -13.52 -1.87
CA LEU A 578 -25.70 -14.06 -0.77
C LEU A 578 -26.57 -14.86 0.21
N LEU A 579 -27.75 -14.34 0.57
CA LEU A 579 -28.71 -15.04 1.43
C LEU A 579 -29.33 -16.28 0.75
N ALA A 580 -29.61 -16.21 -0.56
CA ALA A 580 -30.10 -17.35 -1.33
C ALA A 580 -29.03 -18.45 -1.50
N CYS A 581 -27.77 -18.06 -1.69
CA CYS A 581 -26.60 -18.93 -1.70
C CYS A 581 -26.42 -19.64 -0.35
N ALA A 582 -26.37 -18.89 0.76
CA ALA A 582 -26.30 -19.44 2.11
C ALA A 582 -27.43 -20.45 2.39
N LYS A 583 -28.67 -20.10 2.00
CA LYS A 583 -29.85 -20.97 2.14
C LYS A 583 -29.75 -22.24 1.29
N ALA A 584 -29.31 -22.14 0.04
CA ALA A 584 -29.14 -23.29 -0.86
C ALA A 584 -28.04 -24.26 -0.38
N GLN A 585 -26.98 -23.72 0.23
CA GLN A 585 -25.91 -24.47 0.86
C GLN A 585 -26.29 -25.08 2.23
N GLY A 586 -27.43 -24.70 2.82
CA GLY A 586 -27.79 -25.06 4.21
C GLY A 586 -26.86 -24.43 5.26
N THR A 587 -26.25 -23.28 4.93
CA THR A 587 -25.22 -22.62 5.74
C THR A 587 -25.85 -21.67 6.76
N GLU A 588 -25.57 -21.90 8.05
CA GLU A 588 -25.93 -21.00 9.15
C GLU A 588 -24.78 -20.00 9.42
N LEU A 589 -25.07 -18.72 9.19
CA LEU A 589 -24.21 -17.59 9.55
C LEU A 589 -24.41 -17.25 11.03
N ARG A 590 -23.33 -16.96 11.74
CA ARG A 590 -23.30 -16.72 13.19
C ARG A 590 -22.38 -15.55 13.57
N PRO A 591 -22.61 -14.89 14.72
CA PRO A 591 -21.68 -13.92 15.27
C PRO A 591 -20.25 -14.47 15.40
N ALA A 592 -19.26 -13.62 15.14
CA ALA A 592 -17.83 -13.92 15.06
C ALA A 592 -17.41 -14.86 13.90
N ASP A 593 -18.29 -15.16 12.94
CA ASP A 593 -17.87 -15.82 11.70
C ASP A 593 -16.94 -14.92 10.87
N ILE A 594 -16.05 -15.55 10.12
CA ILE A 594 -15.21 -14.94 9.10
C ILE A 594 -15.82 -15.30 7.74
N LEU A 595 -16.40 -14.31 7.07
CA LEU A 595 -17.22 -14.50 5.88
C LEU A 595 -16.35 -14.51 4.61
N PHE A 596 -16.40 -15.60 3.86
CA PHE A 596 -15.80 -15.71 2.54
C PHE A 596 -16.88 -15.64 1.45
N VAL A 597 -16.68 -14.83 0.43
CA VAL A 597 -17.51 -14.82 -0.80
C VAL A 597 -16.64 -15.22 -1.98
N ARG A 598 -17.01 -16.31 -2.67
CA ARG A 598 -16.37 -16.72 -3.93
C ARG A 598 -17.18 -16.20 -5.12
N THR A 599 -16.57 -15.26 -5.83
CA THR A 599 -17.12 -14.54 -6.98
C THR A 599 -16.75 -15.18 -8.32
N GLY A 600 -15.73 -16.05 -8.34
CA GLY A 600 -15.17 -16.68 -9.54
C GLY A 600 -14.00 -15.92 -10.17
N PHE A 601 -13.38 -14.97 -9.47
CA PHE A 601 -12.30 -14.16 -10.01
C PHE A 601 -11.02 -14.98 -10.26
N THR A 602 -10.61 -15.83 -9.32
CA THR A 602 -9.46 -16.74 -9.52
C THR A 602 -9.75 -17.80 -10.57
N ALA A 603 -10.96 -18.37 -10.59
CA ALA A 603 -11.43 -19.30 -11.62
C ALA A 603 -11.37 -18.70 -13.03
N TRP A 604 -11.85 -17.46 -13.19
CA TRP A 604 -11.71 -16.70 -14.43
C TRP A 604 -10.23 -16.48 -14.76
N TYR A 605 -9.44 -15.99 -13.80
CA TYR A 605 -8.06 -15.65 -14.06
C TYR A 605 -7.25 -16.85 -14.54
N GLU A 606 -7.35 -18.02 -13.91
CA GLU A 606 -6.55 -19.19 -14.31
C GLU A 606 -6.93 -19.77 -15.68
N THR A 607 -8.16 -19.49 -16.17
CA THR A 607 -8.62 -19.91 -17.51
C THR A 607 -8.46 -18.84 -18.59
N ALA A 608 -8.40 -17.56 -18.23
CA ALA A 608 -8.26 -16.44 -19.16
C ALA A 608 -6.89 -16.37 -19.86
N SER A 609 -6.88 -15.84 -21.09
CA SER A 609 -5.65 -15.57 -21.85
C SER A 609 -4.82 -14.44 -21.22
N ILE A 610 -3.55 -14.31 -21.65
CA ILE A 610 -2.65 -13.25 -21.16
C ILE A 610 -3.21 -11.85 -21.46
N GLU A 611 -3.88 -11.67 -22.59
CA GLU A 611 -4.51 -10.40 -22.99
C GLU A 611 -5.74 -10.08 -22.11
N GLU A 612 -6.62 -11.06 -21.92
CA GLU A 612 -7.79 -10.93 -21.03
C GLU A 612 -7.38 -10.68 -19.59
N ARG A 613 -6.36 -11.37 -19.07
CA ARG A 613 -5.75 -11.09 -17.75
C ARG A 613 -5.24 -9.66 -17.67
N ALA A 614 -4.44 -9.23 -18.64
CA ALA A 614 -3.89 -7.87 -18.67
C ALA A 614 -4.98 -6.80 -18.71
N LYS A 615 -6.07 -7.04 -19.44
CA LYS A 615 -7.24 -6.15 -19.55
C LYS A 615 -8.11 -6.18 -18.29
N GLY A 616 -8.39 -7.34 -17.73
CA GLY A 616 -9.27 -7.51 -16.57
C GLY A 616 -8.66 -7.08 -15.23
N VAL A 617 -7.33 -7.17 -15.11
CA VAL A 617 -6.61 -6.80 -13.88
C VAL A 617 -6.22 -5.32 -13.86
N ARG A 618 -5.85 -4.73 -15.01
CA ARG A 618 -5.41 -3.32 -15.12
C ARG A 618 -6.40 -2.38 -15.81
N GLY A 619 -7.45 -2.92 -16.41
CA GLY A 619 -8.45 -2.14 -17.15
C GLY A 619 -9.52 -1.53 -16.25
N GLN A 620 -10.21 -0.54 -16.81
CA GLN A 620 -11.23 0.27 -16.12
C GLN A 620 -12.66 -0.25 -16.33
N GLU A 621 -12.84 -1.49 -16.82
CA GLU A 621 -14.16 -2.05 -17.18
C GLU A 621 -14.99 -2.52 -15.96
N GLY A 622 -14.35 -2.57 -14.78
CA GLY A 622 -14.97 -2.91 -13.50
C GLY A 622 -14.40 -4.20 -12.89
N SER A 623 -14.87 -4.52 -11.69
CA SER A 623 -14.57 -5.78 -11.02
C SER A 623 -15.81 -6.25 -10.27
N ILE A 624 -16.07 -7.56 -10.34
CA ILE A 624 -17.19 -8.19 -9.64
C ILE A 624 -16.97 -8.11 -8.13
N GLY A 625 -18.06 -7.98 -7.37
CA GLY A 625 -17.98 -8.07 -5.91
C GLY A 625 -19.31 -7.82 -5.23
N VAL A 626 -19.29 -7.81 -3.90
CA VAL A 626 -20.45 -7.53 -3.07
C VAL A 626 -20.97 -6.11 -3.36
N GLN A 627 -22.28 -5.96 -3.48
CA GLN A 627 -22.93 -4.67 -3.73
C GLN A 627 -22.69 -3.70 -2.55
N ASN A 628 -22.26 -2.47 -2.86
CA ASN A 628 -22.28 -1.39 -1.88
C ASN A 628 -23.72 -0.87 -1.71
N SER A 629 -24.39 -1.27 -0.62
CA SER A 629 -25.73 -0.79 -0.26
C SER A 629 -25.90 -0.64 1.25
N GLU A 630 -26.92 0.12 1.68
CA GLU A 630 -27.25 0.24 3.11
C GLU A 630 -27.77 -1.09 3.69
N GLU A 631 -28.43 -1.90 2.86
CA GLU A 631 -28.92 -3.24 3.21
C GLU A 631 -27.75 -4.21 3.50
N VAL A 632 -26.73 -4.21 2.64
CA VAL A 632 -25.49 -4.99 2.85
C VAL A 632 -24.76 -4.51 4.11
N ARG A 633 -24.64 -3.20 4.32
CA ARG A 633 -23.97 -2.65 5.52
C ARG A 633 -24.67 -3.04 6.82
N ARG A 634 -26.01 -2.90 6.89
CA ARG A 634 -26.81 -3.41 8.02
C ARG A 634 -26.54 -4.89 8.25
N TRP A 635 -26.67 -5.70 7.20
CA TRP A 635 -26.48 -7.15 7.32
C TRP A 635 -25.08 -7.55 7.80
N LEU A 636 -24.02 -6.92 7.30
CA LEU A 636 -22.64 -7.21 7.72
C LEU A 636 -22.41 -6.85 9.19
N TRP A 637 -22.94 -5.71 9.63
CA TRP A 637 -22.85 -5.26 11.01
C TRP A 637 -23.67 -6.15 11.96
N ASP A 638 -24.98 -6.32 11.68
CA ASP A 638 -25.92 -7.07 12.53
C ASP A 638 -25.62 -8.58 12.60
N SER A 639 -24.94 -9.13 11.59
CA SER A 639 -24.41 -10.51 11.64
C SER A 639 -23.19 -10.64 12.55
N HIS A 640 -22.57 -9.52 12.95
CA HIS A 640 -21.35 -9.44 13.77
C HIS A 640 -20.20 -10.29 13.22
N PHE A 641 -19.95 -10.19 11.91
CA PHE A 641 -18.79 -10.82 11.29
C PHE A 641 -17.50 -10.22 11.85
N ALA A 642 -16.49 -11.06 12.06
CA ALA A 642 -15.19 -10.60 12.55
C ALA A 642 -14.34 -9.98 11.43
N LEU A 643 -14.47 -10.53 10.21
CA LEU A 643 -13.66 -10.24 9.04
C LEU A 643 -14.42 -10.68 7.79
N VAL A 644 -14.27 -9.94 6.69
CA VAL A 644 -14.78 -10.33 5.36
C VAL A 644 -13.63 -10.66 4.41
N ALA A 645 -13.83 -11.65 3.55
CA ALA A 645 -12.81 -12.16 2.65
C ALA A 645 -13.39 -12.66 1.32
N GLY A 646 -12.56 -12.75 0.28
CA GLY A 646 -12.97 -13.27 -1.02
C GLY A 646 -11.83 -13.44 -2.02
N ASP A 647 -12.20 -13.99 -3.18
CA ASP A 647 -11.33 -14.13 -4.36
C ASP A 647 -11.29 -12.87 -5.25
N ALA A 648 -12.28 -11.98 -5.11
CA ALA A 648 -12.36 -10.73 -5.86
C ALA A 648 -11.18 -9.78 -5.61
N MET A 649 -10.92 -8.90 -6.58
CA MET A 649 -9.89 -7.85 -6.49
C MET A 649 -10.12 -6.92 -5.29
N ASP A 650 -11.37 -6.53 -5.06
CA ASP A 650 -11.72 -5.49 -4.08
C ASP A 650 -12.78 -5.91 -3.06
N TRP A 651 -13.19 -7.18 -3.07
CA TRP A 651 -14.28 -7.75 -2.29
C TRP A 651 -15.67 -7.13 -2.59
N GLU A 652 -15.80 -5.81 -2.54
CA GLU A 652 -16.93 -5.06 -3.11
C GLU A 652 -16.80 -4.89 -4.64
N VAL A 653 -17.93 -4.61 -5.29
CA VAL A 653 -17.99 -4.29 -6.73
C VAL A 653 -17.27 -2.97 -7.05
N ARG A 654 -16.58 -2.92 -8.20
CA ARG A 654 -16.04 -1.66 -8.76
C ARG A 654 -16.56 -1.35 -10.17
N PRO A 655 -16.82 -0.06 -10.49
CA PRO A 655 -16.91 1.05 -9.55
C PRO A 655 -18.09 0.87 -8.58
N ALA A 656 -18.07 1.57 -7.45
CA ALA A 656 -19.20 1.57 -6.52
C ALA A 656 -20.50 1.94 -7.26
N THR A 657 -21.54 1.14 -7.09
CA THR A 657 -22.84 1.35 -7.74
C THR A 657 -23.85 1.96 -6.75
N GLY A 658 -24.52 3.03 -7.15
CA GLY A 658 -25.51 3.73 -6.33
C GLY A 658 -25.22 5.22 -6.15
N SER A 659 -25.92 5.86 -5.20
CA SER A 659 -25.83 7.28 -4.89
C SER A 659 -25.10 7.58 -3.57
N ASP A 660 -24.49 6.56 -2.95
CA ASP A 660 -23.74 6.75 -1.71
C ASP A 660 -22.37 7.39 -1.99
N THR A 661 -21.91 8.26 -1.10
CA THR A 661 -20.60 8.92 -1.20
C THR A 661 -19.47 8.03 -0.68
N LEU A 662 -19.80 7.06 0.18
CA LEU A 662 -18.87 6.14 0.83
C LEU A 662 -18.83 4.78 0.14
N TRP A 663 -17.62 4.24 0.01
CA TRP A 663 -17.40 2.88 -0.50
C TRP A 663 -17.44 1.88 0.66
N LEU A 664 -17.70 0.60 0.36
CA LEU A 664 -17.80 -0.43 1.40
C LEU A 664 -16.45 -0.61 2.11
N HIS A 665 -15.32 -0.41 1.43
CA HIS A 665 -13.98 -0.29 2.06
C HIS A 665 -13.92 0.72 3.20
N GLU A 666 -14.51 1.91 3.05
CA GLU A 666 -14.46 2.94 4.10
C GLU A 666 -15.32 2.56 5.30
N TRP A 667 -16.45 1.89 5.07
CA TRP A 667 -17.27 1.33 6.15
C TRP A 667 -16.53 0.22 6.90
N LEU A 668 -16.01 -0.76 6.17
CA LEU A 668 -15.29 -1.89 6.73
C LEU A 668 -14.05 -1.41 7.50
N LEU A 669 -13.12 -0.74 6.83
CA LEU A 669 -11.82 -0.39 7.39
C LEU A 669 -11.90 0.83 8.32
N ALA A 670 -12.41 1.96 7.84
CA ALA A 670 -12.37 3.20 8.61
C ALA A 670 -13.48 3.30 9.66
N MET A 671 -14.72 2.87 9.37
CA MET A 671 -15.84 3.01 10.33
C MET A 671 -15.91 1.88 11.37
N TRP A 672 -15.56 0.64 11.01
CA TRP A 672 -15.69 -0.52 11.89
C TRP A 672 -14.36 -1.17 12.31
N GLY A 673 -13.26 -0.87 11.63
CA GLY A 673 -11.98 -1.56 11.84
C GLY A 673 -11.99 -3.02 11.38
N MET A 674 -12.97 -3.41 10.54
CA MET A 674 -13.13 -4.76 10.00
C MET A 674 -12.10 -5.01 8.89
N PRO A 675 -11.18 -5.98 9.04
CA PRO A 675 -10.20 -6.28 7.99
C PRO A 675 -10.87 -6.89 6.75
N ILE A 676 -10.20 -6.74 5.61
CA ILE A 676 -10.64 -7.30 4.33
C ILE A 676 -9.59 -8.28 3.79
N GLY A 677 -10.02 -9.51 3.48
CA GLY A 677 -9.24 -10.52 2.75
C GLY A 677 -9.53 -10.48 1.25
N LYS A 678 -8.51 -10.33 0.40
CA LYS A 678 -8.69 -10.06 -1.05
C LYS A 678 -7.83 -10.98 -1.89
N MET A 679 -8.27 -11.30 -3.11
CA MET A 679 -7.58 -12.20 -4.06
C MET A 679 -7.15 -13.54 -3.47
N LEU A 680 -7.97 -14.16 -2.63
CA LEU A 680 -7.71 -15.50 -2.11
C LEU A 680 -7.99 -16.57 -3.17
N ASP A 681 -7.23 -17.66 -3.16
CA ASP A 681 -7.58 -18.86 -3.92
C ASP A 681 -8.62 -19.68 -3.15
N LEU A 682 -9.87 -19.62 -3.63
CA LEU A 682 -11.02 -20.29 -3.04
C LEU A 682 -11.45 -21.54 -3.83
N GLU A 683 -10.73 -21.94 -4.88
CA GLU A 683 -11.13 -23.07 -5.74
C GLU A 683 -11.10 -24.40 -4.97
N SER A 684 -9.93 -24.74 -4.41
CA SER A 684 -9.76 -25.96 -3.60
C SER A 684 -10.62 -25.94 -2.31
N LEU A 685 -10.97 -24.76 -1.81
CA LEU A 685 -11.87 -24.61 -0.67
C LEU A 685 -13.31 -24.95 -1.08
N SER A 686 -13.79 -24.40 -2.19
CA SER A 686 -15.10 -24.70 -2.79
C SER A 686 -15.26 -26.20 -3.06
N GLU A 687 -14.30 -26.82 -3.74
CA GLU A 687 -14.30 -28.27 -4.02
C GLU A 687 -14.35 -29.11 -2.73
N THR A 688 -13.65 -28.68 -1.69
CA THR A 688 -13.63 -29.35 -0.38
C THR A 688 -14.96 -29.18 0.35
N CYS A 689 -15.55 -27.98 0.33
CA CYS A 689 -16.87 -27.71 0.92
C CYS A 689 -17.98 -28.54 0.25
N GLU A 690 -18.04 -28.56 -1.09
CA GLU A 690 -19.02 -29.31 -1.88
C GLU A 690 -18.87 -30.82 -1.64
N ARG A 691 -17.63 -31.35 -1.66
CA ARG A 691 -17.34 -32.78 -1.39
C ARG A 691 -17.71 -33.22 0.04
N LEU A 692 -17.48 -32.36 1.04
CA LEU A 692 -17.79 -32.66 2.44
C LEU A 692 -19.26 -32.34 2.81
N GLY A 693 -20.01 -31.67 1.93
CA GLY A 693 -21.34 -31.15 2.24
C GLY A 693 -21.33 -30.13 3.39
N ARG A 694 -20.22 -29.41 3.57
CA ARG A 694 -19.98 -28.51 4.71
C ARG A 694 -19.31 -27.22 4.23
N TRP A 695 -19.97 -26.10 4.46
CA TRP A 695 -19.50 -24.77 4.04
C TRP A 695 -18.90 -23.93 5.18
N SER A 696 -18.68 -24.56 6.35
CA SER A 696 -17.95 -23.98 7.47
C SER A 696 -16.74 -24.83 7.87
N PHE A 697 -15.70 -24.14 8.33
CA PHE A 697 -14.39 -24.69 8.66
C PHE A 697 -13.75 -23.87 9.79
N PHE A 698 -12.72 -24.40 10.44
CA PHE A 698 -11.86 -23.59 11.29
C PHE A 698 -10.88 -22.83 10.41
N LEU A 699 -10.78 -21.51 10.59
CA LEU A 699 -9.79 -20.68 9.91
C LEU A 699 -8.69 -20.28 10.91
N THR A 700 -7.45 -20.35 10.46
CA THR A 700 -6.33 -19.60 11.06
C THR A 700 -5.68 -18.71 10.02
N ALA A 701 -5.32 -17.49 10.41
CA ALA A 701 -4.46 -16.60 9.64
C ALA A 701 -3.37 -16.01 10.53
N ALA A 702 -2.13 -15.99 10.02
CA ALA A 702 -0.97 -15.49 10.74
C ALA A 702 -0.29 -14.33 9.97
N PRO A 703 -0.79 -13.09 10.11
CA PRO A 703 -0.24 -11.91 9.47
C PRO A 703 1.25 -11.67 9.81
N LEU A 704 1.95 -10.97 8.93
CA LEU A 704 3.28 -10.44 9.23
C LEU A 704 3.19 -9.41 10.36
N ARG A 705 3.99 -9.63 11.40
CA ARG A 705 4.12 -8.74 12.56
C ARG A 705 4.95 -7.51 12.21
N LEU A 706 4.38 -6.63 11.39
CA LEU A 706 4.95 -5.38 10.92
C LEU A 706 4.34 -4.21 11.72
N PRO A 707 5.10 -3.55 12.62
CA PRO A 707 4.59 -2.38 13.34
C PRO A 707 4.09 -1.31 12.38
N GLY A 708 2.83 -0.91 12.53
CA GLY A 708 2.20 0.05 11.63
C GLY A 708 1.94 -0.44 10.20
N GLY A 709 2.05 -1.74 9.94
CA GLY A 709 1.84 -2.32 8.61
C GLY A 709 0.41 -2.12 8.10
N VAL A 710 0.27 -1.61 6.88
CA VAL A 710 -1.04 -1.33 6.26
C VAL A 710 -1.74 -2.59 5.72
N SER A 711 -0.97 -3.61 5.38
CA SER A 711 -1.44 -4.91 4.90
C SER A 711 -0.43 -6.01 5.19
N SER A 712 -0.84 -7.26 5.00
CA SER A 712 0.00 -8.46 5.07
C SER A 712 -0.44 -9.45 4.00
N PRO A 713 0.46 -10.33 3.48
CA PRO A 713 0.04 -11.60 2.90
C PRO A 713 -0.97 -12.30 3.81
N ALA A 714 -1.97 -12.96 3.23
CA ALA A 714 -3.11 -13.46 4.00
C ALA A 714 -2.69 -14.55 5.01
N ASN A 715 -1.79 -15.46 4.60
CA ASN A 715 -1.29 -16.60 5.35
C ASN A 715 -2.42 -17.39 6.02
N MET A 716 -3.44 -17.73 5.22
CA MET A 716 -4.71 -18.29 5.64
C MET A 716 -4.79 -19.79 5.37
N VAL A 717 -5.23 -20.55 6.38
CA VAL A 717 -5.49 -21.99 6.29
C VAL A 717 -6.88 -22.31 6.81
N ALA A 718 -7.72 -22.89 5.96
CA ALA A 718 -8.97 -23.55 6.35
C ALA A 718 -8.70 -24.99 6.80
N ILE A 719 -9.37 -25.45 7.86
CA ILE A 719 -9.21 -26.77 8.47
C ILE A 719 -10.59 -27.40 8.77
N PHE A 720 -10.82 -28.63 8.29
CA PHE A 720 -12.12 -29.33 8.30
C PHE A 720 -12.19 -30.53 9.26
#